data_AF-A0A7X4A008-F1
#
_entry.id   AF-A0A7X4A008-F1
#
_cell.length_a   1.000
_cell.length_b   1.000
_cell.length_c   1.000
_cell.angle_alpha   90.00
_cell.angle_beta   90.00
_cell.angle_gamma   90.00
#
_symmetry.space_group_name_H-M   'P 1'
#
loop_
_entity.id
_entity.type
_entity.pdbx_description
1 polymer ?
#
loop_
_entity_poly.entity_id
_entity_poly.type
_entity_poly.pdbx_seq_one_letter_code
_entity_poly.pdbx_strand_id
1 'polypeptide(L)'
;MNGHFDRALRLARDKKMEKLELAIAYEWAWTSHFWHEDHLRTSELYDDVERLALGSDDAKDLERLSNLLPLIRMSVHTGSMEASKGKLKDRTFALKSALEALAEQTNRPNNALHAETMLLMVCVSERGVEHRDDPLKDIWVSFTDVIERAEGLGTFPFTSIADALTQIGEFIADSDEFDTLFEAITDALASRSGEGEAARKNVQRAYQKLAKGSPCEAIRWFGRAVSLLVKEEYEDDLVDALLGTGFAFEEVGLPWAARNYTLAAVSQEFSDFKRHGSIGALRASVLSRFFDTELKLGRVPQILSAHELELIVRNAQARTDGQRRRLDQMHAAHMTQIASLLLQTPVAELGDIAQFPDALERLALPMSRCALLYLMGNEDILRTEGWMPEQETSEGVETIMRDLRDSGVKADYPVPDFALGETVTLSSNVLGCRIEVACTNNLVSIGIGEAVLGSLEALLATSLDHRIFPQVDHLQLQVAPSDDVGLSPVLTFSDVEGEPVGTIRHRLVMEHKTKEDVLSFPLWMREAILEVFLRFARPQDAKTWGEALFEDERALDRALTFSNVPIMLGNLHGDRAQLSLADWIDPADPTYEVKRAEAWPPAPAHDAIKSVGNAKREEGLATRDLRDAAKGKHSKTRWISPIDVQKWDKAKWNATLFIWSPPGSDMPPPLLGLAYKNLPAAEDIFRSWRKRYGDDDVKDDLKITIVRGISRDSPAAYAVMIGQNPDNVPVSEENVFEFVSRFHRMYPNSTQNLDQFLADYARHSRYILIPAHLPNKLESPKPIFDLPIGKHDLTVINAWEIAANDMTAAVLGLDEPPLIPADQPNAPVLETLERLKSMHCG
;
A
#
# COMPACT_ATOMS: atom_id res chain seq x y z
N MET A 1 30.45 -4.42 -41.38
CA MET A 1 29.68 -4.78 -40.17
C MET A 1 30.52 -4.72 -38.90
N ASN A 2 31.75 -5.28 -38.86
CA ASN A 2 32.62 -5.26 -37.66
C ASN A 2 32.79 -3.88 -36.99
N GLY A 3 32.87 -2.79 -37.77
CA GLY A 3 33.01 -1.44 -37.21
C GLY A 3 31.83 -0.95 -36.33
N HIS A 4 30.65 -1.56 -36.40
CA HIS A 4 29.54 -1.27 -35.49
C HIS A 4 29.72 -1.98 -34.15
N PHE A 5 30.04 -3.28 -34.16
CA PHE A 5 30.35 -4.05 -32.95
C PHE A 5 31.57 -3.47 -32.23
N ASP A 6 32.65 -3.17 -32.94
CA ASP A 6 33.85 -2.52 -32.37
C ASP A 6 33.53 -1.18 -31.70
N ARG A 7 32.65 -0.38 -32.31
CA ARG A 7 32.25 0.91 -31.75
C ARG A 7 31.38 0.71 -30.50
N ALA A 8 30.42 -0.21 -30.55
CA ALA A 8 29.55 -0.51 -29.42
C ALA A 8 30.37 -1.05 -28.24
N LEU A 9 31.27 -2.00 -28.49
CA LEU A 9 32.13 -2.61 -27.47
C LEU A 9 33.05 -1.57 -26.81
N ARG A 10 33.64 -0.67 -27.62
CA ARG A 10 34.45 0.43 -27.09
C ARG A 10 33.66 1.35 -26.18
N LEU A 11 32.46 1.75 -26.60
CA LEU A 11 31.58 2.60 -25.78
C LEU A 11 31.17 1.91 -24.48
N ALA A 12 30.85 0.61 -24.53
CA ALA A 12 30.52 -0.17 -23.33
C ALA A 12 31.70 -0.21 -22.35
N ARG A 13 32.92 -0.47 -22.83
CA ARG A 13 34.14 -0.49 -22.02
C ARG A 13 34.49 0.88 -21.44
N ASP A 14 34.43 1.94 -22.26
CA ASP A 14 34.73 3.32 -21.83
C ASP A 14 33.79 3.78 -20.71
N LYS A 15 32.55 3.26 -20.71
CA LYS A 15 31.52 3.55 -19.70
C LYS A 15 31.41 2.49 -18.61
N LYS A 16 32.26 1.46 -18.63
CA LYS A 16 32.24 0.33 -17.67
C LYS A 16 30.88 -0.38 -17.57
N MET A 17 30.23 -0.59 -18.72
CA MET A 17 28.92 -1.26 -18.81
C MET A 17 29.09 -2.73 -19.16
N GLU A 18 29.48 -3.56 -18.18
CA GLU A 18 29.87 -4.97 -18.39
C GLU A 18 28.74 -5.84 -18.97
N LYS A 19 27.48 -5.64 -18.55
CA LYS A 19 26.32 -6.37 -19.11
C LYS A 19 26.11 -6.08 -20.60
N LEU A 20 26.32 -4.83 -21.04
CA LEU A 20 26.29 -4.48 -22.45
C LEU A 20 27.50 -5.04 -23.20
N GLU A 21 28.68 -5.04 -22.57
CA GLU A 21 29.87 -5.67 -23.14
C GLU A 21 29.63 -7.16 -23.42
N LEU A 22 29.04 -7.88 -22.46
CA LEU A 22 28.68 -9.29 -22.57
C LEU A 22 27.68 -9.51 -23.70
N ALA A 23 26.62 -8.71 -23.77
CA ALA A 23 25.62 -8.81 -24.82
C ALA A 23 26.22 -8.58 -26.21
N ILE A 24 27.06 -7.56 -26.37
CA ILE A 24 27.73 -7.23 -27.63
C ILE A 24 28.66 -8.37 -28.06
N ALA A 25 29.46 -8.91 -27.15
CA ALA A 25 30.38 -10.01 -27.44
C ALA A 25 29.63 -11.29 -27.88
N TYR A 26 28.53 -11.62 -27.21
CA TYR A 26 27.68 -12.76 -27.55
C TYR A 26 27.04 -12.61 -28.95
N GLU A 27 26.40 -11.48 -29.23
CA GLU A 27 25.78 -11.22 -30.55
C GLU A 27 26.83 -11.19 -31.67
N TRP A 28 28.03 -10.70 -31.37
CA TRP A 28 29.13 -10.73 -32.32
C TRP A 28 29.59 -12.17 -32.58
N ALA A 29 29.66 -13.02 -31.56
CA ALA A 29 30.03 -14.43 -31.73
C ALA A 29 29.03 -15.17 -32.64
N TRP A 30 27.73 -14.98 -32.41
CA TRP A 30 26.68 -15.51 -33.29
C TRP A 30 26.80 -14.99 -34.72
N THR A 31 27.01 -13.68 -34.87
CA THR A 31 27.17 -13.07 -36.20
C THR A 31 28.39 -13.63 -36.93
N SER A 32 29.52 -13.76 -36.22
CA SER A 32 30.75 -14.33 -36.77
C SER A 32 30.57 -15.78 -37.21
N HIS A 33 29.86 -16.60 -36.43
CA HIS A 33 29.65 -18.01 -36.76
C HIS A 33 28.74 -18.20 -37.98
N PHE A 34 27.54 -17.61 -37.97
CA PHE A 34 26.51 -17.92 -38.97
C PHE A 34 26.56 -17.05 -40.22
N TRP A 35 26.99 -15.78 -40.10
CA TRP A 35 26.99 -14.86 -41.25
C TRP A 35 28.35 -14.72 -41.91
N HIS A 36 29.43 -15.00 -41.18
CA HIS A 36 30.79 -14.87 -41.69
C HIS A 36 31.54 -16.20 -41.75
N GLU A 37 30.97 -17.28 -41.21
CA GLU A 37 31.61 -18.61 -41.12
C GLU A 37 33.01 -18.52 -40.49
N ASP A 38 33.24 -17.51 -39.64
CA ASP A 38 34.53 -17.25 -39.00
C ASP A 38 34.56 -17.97 -37.64
N HIS A 39 34.80 -19.27 -37.71
CA HIS A 39 34.83 -20.13 -36.53
C HIS A 39 35.97 -19.74 -35.57
N LEU A 40 37.13 -19.30 -36.09
CA LEU A 40 38.24 -18.87 -35.23
C LEU A 40 37.84 -17.62 -34.43
N ARG A 41 37.25 -16.62 -35.10
CA ARG A 41 36.76 -15.41 -34.43
C ARG A 41 35.65 -15.73 -33.43
N THR A 42 34.78 -16.67 -33.75
CA THR A 42 33.76 -17.15 -32.80
C THR A 42 34.42 -17.71 -31.54
N SER A 43 35.49 -18.50 -31.68
CA SER A 43 36.24 -19.02 -30.54
C SER A 43 36.96 -17.92 -29.75
N GLU A 44 37.49 -16.89 -30.41
CA GLU A 44 38.08 -15.73 -29.71
C GLU A 44 37.03 -14.95 -28.92
N LEU A 45 35.86 -14.70 -29.52
CA LEU A 45 34.76 -13.99 -28.87
C LEU A 45 34.15 -14.80 -27.73
N TYR A 46 34.21 -16.13 -27.79
CA TYR A 46 33.85 -16.97 -26.65
C TYR A 46 34.71 -16.67 -25.42
N ASP A 47 36.03 -16.45 -25.58
CA ASP A 47 36.91 -16.11 -24.45
C ASP A 47 36.47 -14.77 -23.79
N ASP A 48 35.97 -13.82 -24.59
CA ASP A 48 35.41 -12.55 -24.08
C ASP A 48 34.10 -12.75 -23.33
N VAL A 49 33.18 -13.56 -23.87
CA VAL A 49 31.91 -13.92 -23.21
C VAL A 49 32.18 -14.69 -21.93
N GLU A 50 33.11 -15.65 -21.94
CA GLU A 50 33.47 -16.48 -20.80
C GLU A 50 34.00 -15.64 -19.64
N ARG A 51 34.93 -14.70 -19.93
CA ARG A 51 35.46 -13.76 -18.94
C ARG A 51 34.36 -12.93 -18.26
N LEU A 52 33.33 -12.55 -19.00
CA LEU A 52 32.25 -11.66 -18.52
C LEU A 52 31.12 -12.43 -17.84
N ALA A 53 30.81 -13.66 -18.29
CA ALA A 53 29.67 -14.44 -17.82
C ALA A 53 30.00 -15.39 -16.67
N LEU A 54 31.21 -15.96 -16.59
CA LEU A 54 31.54 -16.99 -15.58
C LEU A 54 31.41 -16.50 -14.13
N GLY A 55 31.66 -15.21 -13.88
CA GLY A 55 31.51 -14.60 -12.55
C GLY A 55 30.09 -14.15 -12.23
N SER A 56 29.14 -14.33 -13.15
CA SER A 56 27.76 -13.90 -12.98
C SER A 56 27.00 -14.83 -12.04
N ASP A 57 26.08 -14.25 -11.27
CA ASP A 57 25.15 -14.96 -10.41
C ASP A 57 23.81 -15.27 -11.12
N ASP A 58 23.69 -14.94 -12.41
CA ASP A 58 22.50 -15.14 -13.25
C ASP A 58 22.73 -16.25 -14.28
N ALA A 59 21.88 -17.29 -14.23
CA ALA A 59 21.90 -18.42 -15.15
C ALA A 59 21.70 -17.99 -16.61
N LYS A 60 21.00 -16.87 -16.87
CA LYS A 60 20.80 -16.31 -18.22
C LYS A 60 22.10 -15.79 -18.84
N ASP A 61 23.09 -15.40 -18.04
CA ASP A 61 24.41 -15.07 -18.57
C ASP A 61 25.21 -16.32 -18.93
N LEU A 62 25.11 -17.39 -18.14
CA LEU A 62 25.75 -18.68 -18.43
C LEU A 62 25.08 -19.41 -19.60
N GLU A 63 23.78 -19.22 -19.81
CA GLU A 63 23.05 -19.69 -21.00
C GLU A 63 23.73 -19.23 -22.30
N ARG A 64 24.28 -18.01 -22.35
CA ARG A 64 25.04 -17.51 -23.51
C ARG A 64 26.23 -18.40 -23.85
N LEU A 65 26.95 -18.89 -22.83
CA LEU A 65 28.05 -19.83 -23.01
C LEU A 65 27.54 -21.22 -23.41
N SER A 66 26.46 -21.68 -22.78
CA SER A 66 25.77 -22.93 -23.11
C SER A 66 25.31 -22.96 -24.58
N ASN A 67 24.92 -21.82 -25.14
CA ASN A 67 24.50 -21.68 -26.54
C ASN A 67 25.69 -21.64 -27.52
N LEU A 68 26.81 -21.00 -27.16
CA LEU A 68 27.98 -20.89 -28.04
C LEU A 68 28.87 -22.13 -28.03
N LEU A 69 29.00 -22.82 -26.90
CA LEU A 69 29.91 -23.96 -26.74
C LEU A 69 29.59 -25.13 -27.72
N PRO A 70 28.32 -25.51 -27.97
CA PRO A 70 27.96 -26.51 -28.98
C PRO A 70 28.43 -26.13 -30.38
N LEU A 71 28.38 -24.85 -30.75
CA LEU A 71 28.84 -24.38 -32.07
C LEU A 71 30.34 -24.62 -32.24
N ILE A 72 31.13 -24.31 -31.20
CA ILE A 72 32.58 -24.53 -31.19
C ILE A 72 32.87 -26.04 -31.20
N ARG A 73 32.12 -26.83 -30.44
CA ARG A 73 32.24 -28.30 -30.42
C ARG A 73 32.02 -28.88 -31.81
N MET A 74 30.97 -28.44 -32.49
CA MET A 74 30.68 -28.86 -33.86
C MET A 74 31.74 -28.42 -34.85
N SER A 75 32.24 -27.18 -34.79
CA SER A 75 33.32 -26.72 -35.67
C SER A 75 34.61 -27.53 -35.52
N VAL A 76 34.94 -27.97 -34.31
CA VAL A 76 36.09 -28.87 -34.08
C VAL A 76 35.80 -30.27 -34.62
N HIS A 77 34.59 -30.80 -34.36
CA HIS A 77 34.20 -32.14 -34.80
C HIS A 77 34.16 -32.26 -36.34
N THR A 78 33.66 -31.26 -37.05
CA THR A 78 33.62 -31.23 -38.53
C THR A 78 34.98 -30.93 -39.18
N GLY A 79 36.00 -30.60 -38.39
CA GLY A 79 37.33 -30.21 -38.87
C GLY A 79 37.42 -28.77 -39.38
N SER A 80 36.38 -27.96 -39.20
CA SER A 80 36.36 -26.53 -39.55
C SER A 80 37.23 -25.66 -38.62
N MET A 81 37.65 -26.21 -37.47
CA MET A 81 38.53 -25.58 -36.50
C MET A 81 39.49 -26.59 -35.87
N GLU A 82 40.74 -26.20 -35.62
CA GLU A 82 41.68 -27.03 -34.86
C GLU A 82 41.23 -27.21 -33.40
N ALA A 83 41.36 -28.43 -32.87
CA ALA A 83 40.98 -28.75 -31.49
C ALA A 83 41.71 -27.89 -30.43
N SER A 84 42.95 -27.48 -30.71
CA SER A 84 43.73 -26.59 -29.84
C SER A 84 43.08 -25.20 -29.67
N LYS A 85 42.36 -24.72 -30.69
CA LYS A 85 41.65 -23.44 -30.71
C LYS A 85 40.27 -23.53 -30.10
N GLY A 86 39.67 -24.71 -30.06
CA GLY A 86 38.35 -24.93 -29.44
C GLY A 86 38.37 -24.96 -27.92
N LYS A 87 39.49 -25.33 -27.28
CA LYS A 87 39.68 -25.41 -25.81
C LYS A 87 38.52 -26.15 -25.07
N LEU A 88 37.93 -27.16 -25.71
CA LEU A 88 36.64 -27.73 -25.29
C LEU A 88 36.64 -28.30 -23.87
N LYS A 89 37.73 -28.96 -23.45
CA LYS A 89 37.83 -29.54 -22.09
C LYS A 89 37.76 -28.46 -21.01
N ASP A 90 38.60 -27.43 -21.14
CA ASP A 90 38.70 -26.37 -20.13
C ASP A 90 37.40 -25.56 -20.07
N ARG A 91 36.84 -25.20 -21.24
CA ARG A 91 35.58 -24.45 -21.35
C ARG A 91 34.37 -25.22 -20.83
N THR A 92 34.28 -26.52 -21.14
CA THR A 92 33.20 -27.37 -20.63
C THR A 92 33.28 -27.49 -19.11
N PHE A 93 34.48 -27.74 -18.56
CA PHE A 93 34.68 -27.83 -17.12
C PHE A 93 34.32 -26.53 -16.40
N ALA A 94 34.78 -25.38 -16.92
CA ALA A 94 34.50 -24.07 -16.35
C ALA A 94 32.98 -23.77 -16.34
N LEU A 95 32.30 -23.99 -17.47
CA LEU A 95 30.87 -23.75 -17.59
C LEU A 95 30.05 -24.67 -16.67
N LYS A 96 30.36 -25.98 -16.64
CA LYS A 96 29.67 -26.93 -15.75
C LYS A 96 29.83 -26.56 -14.28
N SER A 97 31.07 -26.24 -13.86
CA SER A 97 31.35 -25.84 -12.48
C SER A 97 30.55 -24.59 -12.07
N ALA A 98 30.44 -23.61 -12.97
CA ALA A 98 29.66 -22.39 -12.73
C ALA A 98 28.14 -22.69 -12.65
N LEU A 99 27.61 -23.52 -13.54
CA LEU A 99 26.20 -23.92 -13.55
C LEU A 99 25.82 -24.75 -12.31
N GLU A 100 26.67 -25.69 -11.89
CA GLU A 100 26.50 -26.48 -10.67
C GLU A 100 26.44 -25.57 -9.43
N ALA A 101 27.33 -24.58 -9.35
CA ALA A 101 27.33 -23.61 -8.25
C ALA A 101 26.06 -22.76 -8.19
N LEU A 102 25.43 -22.43 -9.33
CA LEU A 102 24.14 -21.73 -9.36
C LEU A 102 22.95 -22.66 -9.08
N ALA A 103 23.00 -23.92 -9.53
CA ALA A 103 21.96 -24.91 -9.29
C ALA A 103 21.79 -25.24 -7.79
N GLU A 104 22.86 -25.13 -7.00
CA GLU A 104 22.82 -25.30 -5.54
C GLU A 104 22.18 -24.11 -4.78
N GLN A 105 21.93 -22.97 -5.44
CA GLN A 105 21.38 -21.76 -4.82
C GLN A 105 19.86 -21.80 -4.65
N THR A 106 19.40 -22.57 -3.68
CA THR A 106 17.96 -22.79 -3.42
C THR A 106 17.16 -21.52 -3.07
N ASN A 107 17.80 -20.43 -2.64
CA ASN A 107 17.16 -19.12 -2.43
C ASN A 107 16.71 -18.43 -3.72
N ARG A 108 17.19 -18.85 -4.90
CA ARG A 108 16.78 -18.32 -6.20
C ARG A 108 16.23 -19.45 -7.07
N PRO A 109 15.04 -20.00 -6.76
CA PRO A 109 14.56 -21.24 -7.37
C PRO A 109 14.44 -21.16 -8.90
N ASN A 110 13.98 -20.02 -9.45
CA ASN A 110 13.94 -19.82 -10.91
C ASN A 110 15.35 -19.88 -11.54
N ASN A 111 16.34 -19.24 -10.90
CA ASN A 111 17.72 -19.18 -11.38
C ASN A 111 18.40 -20.55 -11.26
N ALA A 112 18.23 -21.23 -10.13
CA ALA A 112 18.79 -22.55 -9.88
C ALA A 112 18.26 -23.59 -10.86
N LEU A 113 16.93 -23.64 -11.08
CA LEU A 113 16.34 -24.57 -12.04
C LEU A 113 16.76 -24.24 -13.49
N HIS A 114 16.92 -22.96 -13.82
CA HIS A 114 17.45 -22.57 -15.13
C HIS A 114 18.92 -23.02 -15.31
N ALA A 115 19.76 -22.86 -14.28
CA ALA A 115 21.14 -23.35 -14.31
C ALA A 115 21.22 -24.88 -14.44
N GLU A 116 20.38 -25.62 -13.71
CA GLU A 116 20.21 -27.07 -13.84
C GLU A 116 19.82 -27.46 -15.26
N THR A 117 18.87 -26.75 -15.87
CA THR A 117 18.48 -26.96 -17.27
C THR A 117 19.65 -26.75 -18.23
N MET A 118 20.41 -25.67 -18.06
CA MET A 118 21.58 -25.39 -18.90
C MET A 118 22.68 -26.44 -18.72
N LEU A 119 22.85 -26.98 -17.51
CA LEU A 119 23.78 -28.09 -17.26
C LEU A 119 23.38 -29.34 -18.05
N LEU A 120 22.08 -29.66 -18.09
CA LEU A 120 21.56 -30.75 -18.91
C LEU A 120 21.79 -30.49 -20.41
N MET A 121 21.57 -29.26 -20.90
CA MET A 121 21.83 -28.89 -22.30
C MET A 121 23.31 -29.06 -22.68
N VAL A 122 24.23 -28.68 -21.80
CA VAL A 122 25.68 -28.90 -22.00
C VAL A 122 25.99 -30.41 -22.07
N CYS A 123 25.36 -31.21 -21.20
CA CYS A 123 25.52 -32.68 -21.22
C CYS A 123 24.98 -33.32 -22.50
N VAL A 124 23.85 -32.85 -23.04
CA VAL A 124 23.33 -33.30 -24.35
C VAL A 124 24.34 -33.01 -25.45
N SER A 125 24.87 -31.79 -25.52
CA SER A 125 25.85 -31.40 -26.53
C SER A 125 27.14 -32.22 -26.46
N GLU A 126 27.66 -32.46 -25.24
CA GLU A 126 28.87 -33.24 -25.02
C GLU A 126 28.70 -34.70 -25.42
N ARG A 127 27.68 -35.39 -24.87
CA ARG A 127 27.45 -36.80 -25.16
C ARG A 127 27.01 -37.03 -26.61
N GLY A 128 26.21 -36.13 -27.19
CA GLY A 128 25.75 -36.23 -28.57
C GLY A 128 26.88 -36.23 -29.62
N VAL A 129 28.05 -35.64 -29.29
CA VAL A 129 29.22 -35.57 -30.19
C VAL A 129 30.31 -36.57 -29.79
N GLU A 130 30.62 -36.69 -28.50
CA GLU A 130 31.77 -37.47 -28.02
C GLU A 130 31.40 -38.91 -27.63
N HIS A 131 30.12 -39.18 -27.36
CA HIS A 131 29.59 -40.45 -26.87
C HIS A 131 28.27 -40.82 -27.57
N ARG A 132 28.25 -40.72 -28.91
CA ARG A 132 27.02 -40.89 -29.72
C ARG A 132 26.28 -42.22 -29.53
N ASP A 133 27.00 -43.25 -29.09
CA ASP A 133 26.44 -44.59 -28.82
C ASP A 133 25.84 -44.71 -27.40
N ASP A 134 26.11 -43.75 -26.50
CA ASP A 134 25.56 -43.76 -25.15
C ASP A 134 24.12 -43.25 -25.14
N PRO A 135 23.16 -44.00 -24.56
CA PRO A 135 21.78 -43.56 -24.47
C PRO A 135 21.63 -42.36 -23.53
N LEU A 136 20.97 -41.30 -24.00
CA LEU A 136 20.72 -40.06 -23.24
C LEU A 136 19.54 -40.18 -22.25
N LYS A 137 19.13 -41.40 -21.90
CA LYS A 137 17.92 -41.72 -21.14
C LYS A 137 17.88 -41.02 -19.77
N ASP A 138 19.00 -41.03 -19.04
CA ASP A 138 19.13 -40.36 -17.75
C ASP A 138 18.91 -38.84 -17.87
N ILE A 139 19.36 -38.24 -18.97
CA ILE A 139 19.21 -36.80 -19.23
C ILE A 139 17.74 -36.46 -19.54
N TRP A 140 17.04 -37.28 -20.32
CA TRP A 140 15.62 -37.07 -20.64
C TRP A 140 14.72 -37.18 -19.41
N VAL A 141 15.00 -38.15 -18.53
CA VAL A 141 14.32 -38.27 -17.23
C VAL A 141 14.54 -37.01 -16.38
N SER A 142 15.77 -36.51 -16.31
CA SER A 142 16.08 -35.26 -15.57
C SER A 142 15.39 -34.03 -16.18
N PHE A 143 15.30 -33.92 -17.51
CA PHE A 143 14.52 -32.84 -18.13
C PHE A 143 13.04 -32.94 -17.81
N THR A 144 12.50 -34.16 -17.67
CA THR A 144 11.08 -34.35 -17.29
C THR A 144 10.84 -33.79 -15.88
N ASP A 145 11.72 -34.11 -14.92
CA ASP A 145 11.70 -33.54 -13.57
C ASP A 145 11.81 -32.01 -13.58
N VAL A 146 12.66 -31.44 -14.44
CA VAL A 146 12.79 -29.99 -14.62
C VAL A 146 11.48 -29.35 -15.10
N ILE A 147 10.82 -29.96 -16.10
CA ILE A 147 9.55 -29.47 -16.64
C ILE A 147 8.44 -29.51 -15.58
N GLU A 148 8.38 -30.57 -14.78
CA GLU A 148 7.44 -30.68 -13.66
C GLU A 148 7.72 -29.65 -12.56
N ARG A 149 8.98 -29.48 -12.16
CA ARG A 149 9.41 -28.52 -11.12
C ARG A 149 9.32 -27.05 -11.55
N ALA A 150 9.20 -26.78 -12.85
CA ALA A 150 8.97 -25.43 -13.38
C ALA A 150 7.57 -24.89 -13.03
N GLU A 151 6.64 -25.75 -12.60
CA GLU A 151 5.32 -25.33 -12.15
C GLU A 151 5.43 -24.35 -10.96
N GLY A 152 4.75 -23.20 -11.07
CA GLY A 152 4.80 -22.13 -10.06
C GLY A 152 6.05 -21.25 -10.08
N LEU A 153 7.04 -21.54 -10.95
CA LEU A 153 8.24 -20.72 -11.13
C LEU A 153 8.03 -19.70 -12.26
N GLY A 154 7.52 -18.53 -11.89
CA GLY A 154 7.04 -17.53 -12.83
C GLY A 154 8.10 -16.89 -13.74
N THR A 155 9.38 -16.90 -13.38
CA THR A 155 10.45 -16.27 -14.19
C THR A 155 11.38 -17.29 -14.85
N PHE A 156 11.01 -18.57 -14.80
CA PHE A 156 11.70 -19.65 -15.51
C PHE A 156 11.39 -19.57 -17.02
N PRO A 157 12.39 -19.67 -17.92
CA PRO A 157 12.22 -19.48 -19.37
C PRO A 157 11.62 -20.72 -20.05
N PHE A 158 10.42 -21.10 -19.63
CA PHE A 158 9.76 -22.35 -20.01
C PHE A 158 9.64 -22.51 -21.53
N THR A 159 9.09 -21.51 -22.23
CA THR A 159 8.85 -21.58 -23.68
C THR A 159 10.16 -21.74 -24.46
N SER A 160 11.21 -21.00 -24.09
CA SER A 160 12.52 -21.08 -24.74
C SER A 160 13.11 -22.50 -24.63
N ILE A 161 13.02 -23.09 -23.43
CA ILE A 161 13.52 -24.44 -23.15
C ILE A 161 12.69 -25.50 -23.90
N ALA A 162 11.36 -25.37 -23.85
CA ALA A 162 10.45 -26.29 -24.55
C ALA A 162 10.67 -26.27 -26.07
N ASP A 163 10.86 -25.09 -26.67
CA ASP A 163 11.16 -24.94 -28.09
C ASP A 163 12.50 -25.58 -28.45
N ALA A 164 13.54 -25.36 -27.62
CA ALA A 164 14.85 -25.96 -27.84
C ALA A 164 14.80 -27.50 -27.77
N LEU A 165 14.11 -28.07 -26.78
CA LEU A 165 13.91 -29.52 -26.65
C LEU A 165 13.10 -30.11 -27.81
N THR A 166 12.09 -29.38 -28.28
CA THR A 166 11.30 -29.75 -29.47
C THR A 166 12.17 -29.84 -30.72
N GLN A 167 13.07 -28.88 -30.93
CA GLN A 167 14.01 -28.90 -32.05
C GLN A 167 15.03 -30.03 -31.94
N ILE A 168 15.53 -30.31 -30.73
CA ILE A 168 16.44 -31.45 -30.50
C ILE A 168 15.75 -32.76 -30.88
N GLY A 169 14.45 -32.90 -30.59
CA GLY A 169 13.65 -34.08 -30.91
C GLY A 169 13.68 -34.51 -32.37
N GLU A 170 13.87 -33.59 -33.33
CA GLU A 170 14.00 -33.93 -34.76
C GLU A 170 15.18 -34.87 -35.06
N PHE A 171 16.18 -34.88 -34.18
CA PHE A 171 17.43 -35.64 -34.34
C PHE A 171 17.53 -36.84 -33.38
N ILE A 172 16.55 -37.02 -32.49
CA ILE A 172 16.51 -38.13 -31.54
C ILE A 172 15.86 -39.34 -32.20
N ALA A 173 16.51 -40.50 -32.08
CA ALA A 173 15.95 -41.77 -32.51
C ALA A 173 14.89 -42.27 -31.50
N ASP A 174 14.10 -43.28 -31.88
CA ASP A 174 13.03 -43.87 -31.07
C ASP A 174 13.44 -44.11 -29.59
N SER A 175 12.80 -43.40 -28.66
CA SER A 175 13.19 -43.33 -27.24
C SER A 175 11.98 -43.02 -26.34
N ASP A 176 11.47 -44.04 -25.65
CA ASP A 176 10.35 -43.93 -24.69
C ASP A 176 10.53 -42.79 -23.66
N GLU A 177 11.75 -42.60 -23.15
CA GLU A 177 12.04 -41.55 -22.17
C GLU A 177 11.95 -40.13 -22.75
N PHE A 178 12.27 -39.96 -24.04
CA PHE A 178 12.12 -38.67 -24.72
C PHE A 178 10.66 -38.41 -25.08
N ASP A 179 9.93 -39.44 -25.50
CA ASP A 179 8.49 -39.34 -25.75
C ASP A 179 7.74 -38.92 -24.47
N THR A 180 8.11 -39.49 -23.32
CA THR A 180 7.58 -39.09 -22.00
C THR A 180 7.87 -37.62 -21.69
N LEU A 181 9.10 -37.16 -21.91
CA LEU A 181 9.46 -35.74 -21.77
C LEU A 181 8.63 -34.86 -22.70
N PHE A 182 8.45 -35.28 -23.96
CA PHE A 182 7.70 -34.53 -24.94
C PHE A 182 6.22 -34.41 -24.55
N GLU A 183 5.61 -35.49 -24.05
CA GLU A 183 4.26 -35.48 -23.48
C GLU A 183 4.16 -34.46 -22.33
N ALA A 184 5.09 -34.50 -21.37
CA ALA A 184 5.14 -33.55 -20.25
C ALA A 184 5.26 -32.09 -20.71
N ILE A 185 6.09 -31.81 -21.73
CA ILE A 185 6.20 -30.48 -22.34
C ILE A 185 4.85 -30.05 -22.95
N THR A 186 4.20 -30.93 -23.71
CA THR A 186 2.92 -30.60 -24.36
C THR A 186 1.79 -30.33 -23.38
N ASP A 187 1.70 -31.12 -22.30
CA ASP A 187 0.71 -30.93 -21.24
C ASP A 187 0.94 -29.61 -20.50
N ALA A 188 2.18 -29.31 -20.16
CA ALA A 188 2.55 -28.06 -19.52
C ALA A 188 2.29 -26.84 -20.43
N LEU A 189 2.62 -26.91 -21.73
CA LEU A 189 2.29 -25.85 -22.71
C LEU A 189 0.78 -25.63 -22.82
N ALA A 190 0.00 -26.70 -22.88
CA ALA A 190 -1.47 -26.62 -22.97
C ALA A 190 -2.08 -25.95 -21.73
N SER A 191 -1.64 -26.34 -20.53
CA SER A 191 -2.07 -25.75 -19.27
C SER A 191 -1.73 -24.25 -19.20
N ARG A 192 -0.46 -23.90 -19.43
CA ARG A 192 0.03 -22.51 -19.35
C ARG A 192 -0.64 -21.61 -20.38
N SER A 193 -0.85 -22.11 -21.60
CA SER A 193 -1.57 -21.39 -22.66
C SER A 193 -3.04 -21.13 -22.27
N GLY A 194 -3.72 -22.14 -21.72
CA GLY A 194 -5.09 -22.03 -21.24
C GLY A 194 -5.23 -20.99 -20.12
N GLU A 195 -4.30 -20.97 -19.17
CA GLU A 195 -4.26 -19.98 -18.09
C GLU A 195 -4.02 -18.56 -18.61
N GLY A 196 -3.08 -18.37 -19.53
CA GLY A 196 -2.80 -17.06 -20.14
C GLY A 196 -3.99 -16.50 -20.92
N GLU A 197 -4.66 -17.32 -21.74
CA GLU A 197 -5.86 -16.89 -22.45
C GLU A 197 -7.03 -16.58 -21.51
N ALA A 198 -7.23 -17.38 -20.46
CA ALA A 198 -8.22 -17.09 -19.42
C ALA A 198 -7.93 -15.74 -18.74
N ALA A 199 -6.66 -15.48 -18.42
CA ALA A 199 -6.24 -14.24 -17.81
C ALA A 199 -6.46 -13.02 -18.71
N ARG A 200 -6.13 -13.11 -20.01
CA ARG A 200 -6.42 -12.04 -20.99
C ARG A 200 -7.91 -11.71 -21.06
N LYS A 201 -8.79 -12.70 -21.01
CA LYS A 201 -10.25 -12.47 -20.95
C LYS A 201 -10.68 -11.80 -19.64
N ASN A 202 -10.06 -12.17 -18.52
CA ASN A 202 -10.30 -11.52 -17.23
C ASN A 202 -9.85 -10.06 -17.23
N VAL A 203 -8.65 -9.75 -17.76
CA VAL A 203 -8.15 -8.37 -17.95
C VAL A 203 -9.09 -7.56 -18.83
N GLN A 204 -9.51 -8.11 -19.97
CA GLN A 204 -10.47 -7.46 -20.85
C GLN A 204 -11.78 -7.13 -20.11
N ARG A 205 -12.28 -8.08 -19.31
CA ARG A 205 -13.50 -7.87 -18.52
C ARG A 205 -13.30 -6.82 -17.42
N ALA A 206 -12.15 -6.79 -16.79
CA ALA A 206 -11.80 -5.82 -15.76
C ALA A 206 -11.81 -4.39 -16.33
N TYR A 207 -11.16 -4.16 -17.47
CA TYR A 207 -11.21 -2.85 -18.15
C TYR A 207 -12.64 -2.44 -18.57
N GLN A 208 -13.48 -3.39 -19.01
CA GLN A 208 -14.90 -3.10 -19.28
C GLN A 208 -15.68 -2.67 -18.03
N LYS A 209 -15.34 -3.22 -16.86
CA LYS A 209 -15.96 -2.83 -15.58
C LYS A 209 -15.47 -1.47 -15.12
N LEU A 210 -14.16 -1.22 -15.23
CA LEU A 210 -13.54 0.05 -14.90
C LEU A 210 -14.13 1.19 -15.75
N ALA A 211 -14.21 1.00 -17.07
CA ALA A 211 -14.80 1.98 -17.99
C ALA A 211 -16.30 2.26 -17.74
N LYS A 212 -17.00 1.38 -17.01
CA LYS A 212 -18.40 1.55 -16.60
C LYS A 212 -18.56 2.12 -15.19
N GLY A 213 -17.48 2.58 -14.56
CA GLY A 213 -17.51 3.12 -13.20
C GLY A 213 -17.80 2.05 -12.14
N SER A 214 -17.34 0.81 -12.37
CA SER A 214 -17.44 -0.29 -11.39
C SER A 214 -16.03 -0.76 -10.96
N PRO A 215 -15.27 0.06 -10.23
CA PRO A 215 -13.87 -0.24 -9.92
C PRO A 215 -13.68 -1.42 -8.97
N CYS A 216 -14.53 -1.62 -7.95
CA CYS A 216 -14.47 -2.81 -7.08
C CYS A 216 -14.63 -4.12 -7.87
N GLU A 217 -15.55 -4.13 -8.83
CA GLU A 217 -15.70 -5.26 -9.76
C GLU A 217 -14.48 -5.45 -10.65
N ALA A 218 -13.86 -4.36 -11.12
CA ALA A 218 -12.63 -4.44 -11.89
C ALA A 218 -11.49 -5.06 -11.07
N ILE A 219 -11.34 -4.69 -9.79
CA ILE A 219 -10.36 -5.28 -8.86
C ILE A 219 -10.57 -6.79 -8.73
N ARG A 220 -11.82 -7.27 -8.62
CA ARG A 220 -12.14 -8.71 -8.58
C ARG A 220 -11.63 -9.44 -9.84
N TRP A 221 -11.88 -8.88 -11.02
CA TRP A 221 -11.46 -9.50 -12.29
C TRP A 221 -9.95 -9.44 -12.51
N PHE A 222 -9.30 -8.32 -12.16
CA PHE A 222 -7.85 -8.21 -12.22
C PHE A 222 -7.15 -9.17 -11.26
N GLY A 223 -7.63 -9.30 -10.01
CA GLY A 223 -7.06 -10.23 -9.04
C GLY A 223 -7.04 -11.68 -9.53
N ARG A 224 -8.10 -12.11 -10.25
CA ARG A 224 -8.15 -13.43 -10.90
C ARG A 224 -7.20 -13.58 -12.08
N ALA A 225 -6.86 -12.50 -12.76
CA ALA A 225 -5.96 -12.52 -13.91
C ALA A 225 -4.50 -12.54 -13.50
N VAL A 226 -4.12 -11.69 -12.55
CA VAL A 226 -2.71 -11.45 -12.22
C VAL A 226 -2.00 -12.72 -11.76
N SER A 227 -2.64 -13.55 -10.93
CA SER A 227 -2.05 -14.84 -10.50
C SER A 227 -1.78 -15.81 -11.65
N LEU A 228 -2.58 -15.75 -12.73
CA LEU A 228 -2.43 -16.62 -13.89
C LEU A 228 -1.34 -16.12 -14.86
N LEU A 229 -0.99 -14.83 -14.78
CA LEU A 229 -0.02 -14.17 -15.66
C LEU A 229 1.42 -14.19 -15.12
N VAL A 230 1.66 -14.68 -13.90
CA VAL A 230 3.01 -14.78 -13.31
C VAL A 230 3.81 -15.90 -14.01
N LYS A 231 4.29 -15.60 -15.22
CA LYS A 231 4.99 -16.47 -16.19
C LYS A 231 5.82 -15.59 -17.13
N GLU A 232 7.05 -15.98 -17.46
CA GLU A 232 7.97 -15.18 -18.29
C GLU A 232 7.35 -14.86 -19.66
N GLU A 233 6.65 -15.82 -20.28
CA GLU A 233 6.03 -15.62 -21.60
C GLU A 233 4.78 -14.72 -21.60
N TYR A 234 4.30 -14.30 -20.42
CA TYR A 234 3.14 -13.40 -20.25
C TYR A 234 3.50 -12.09 -19.53
N GLU A 235 4.78 -11.72 -19.46
CA GLU A 235 5.25 -10.55 -18.73
C GLU A 235 4.59 -9.24 -19.19
N ASP A 236 4.45 -9.03 -20.50
CA ASP A 236 3.76 -7.85 -21.04
C ASP A 236 2.30 -7.76 -20.59
N ASP A 237 1.57 -8.89 -20.68
CA ASP A 237 0.18 -9.00 -20.24
C ASP A 237 0.05 -8.78 -18.72
N LEU A 238 1.03 -9.27 -17.95
CA LEU A 238 1.12 -9.09 -16.50
C LEU A 238 1.28 -7.61 -16.15
N VAL A 239 2.22 -6.90 -16.78
CA VAL A 239 2.39 -5.46 -16.53
C VAL A 239 1.12 -4.68 -16.86
N ASP A 240 0.47 -4.98 -17.99
CA ASP A 240 -0.78 -4.31 -18.36
C ASP A 240 -1.92 -4.59 -17.36
N ALA A 241 -1.96 -5.79 -16.78
CA ALA A 241 -2.88 -6.14 -15.70
C ALA A 241 -2.53 -5.41 -14.39
N LEU A 242 -1.25 -5.30 -14.04
CA LEU A 242 -0.77 -4.59 -12.85
C LEU A 242 -1.15 -3.11 -12.89
N LEU A 243 -0.89 -2.43 -14.02
CA LEU A 243 -1.28 -1.03 -14.23
C LEU A 243 -2.79 -0.84 -14.15
N GLY A 244 -3.56 -1.71 -14.81
CA GLY A 244 -5.02 -1.70 -14.76
C GLY A 244 -5.58 -1.86 -13.35
N THR A 245 -4.98 -2.77 -12.56
CA THR A 245 -5.32 -2.96 -11.14
C THR A 245 -4.99 -1.70 -10.34
N GLY A 246 -3.84 -1.09 -10.60
CA GLY A 246 -3.42 0.16 -9.98
C GLY A 246 -4.39 1.31 -10.20
N PHE A 247 -4.94 1.45 -11.41
CA PHE A 247 -6.00 2.43 -11.68
C PHE A 247 -7.29 2.12 -10.89
N ALA A 248 -7.69 0.85 -10.83
CA ALA A 248 -8.90 0.46 -10.12
C ALA A 248 -8.81 0.72 -8.61
N PHE A 249 -7.64 0.50 -7.99
CA PHE A 249 -7.41 0.84 -6.58
C PHE A 249 -7.45 2.36 -6.31
N GLU A 250 -6.88 3.16 -7.21
CA GLU A 250 -6.93 4.63 -7.07
C GLU A 250 -8.36 5.16 -7.13
N GLU A 251 -9.19 4.63 -8.04
CA GLU A 251 -10.60 5.01 -8.18
C GLU A 251 -11.42 4.75 -6.90
N VAL A 252 -11.07 3.73 -6.12
CA VAL A 252 -11.72 3.44 -4.82
C VAL A 252 -11.03 4.12 -3.63
N GLY A 253 -10.01 4.95 -3.88
CA GLY A 253 -9.29 5.71 -2.85
C GLY A 253 -8.33 4.87 -2.01
N LEU A 254 -7.64 3.91 -2.63
CA LEU A 254 -6.64 3.03 -2.01
C LEU A 254 -5.26 3.22 -2.67
N PRO A 255 -4.53 4.28 -2.31
CA PRO A 255 -3.31 4.69 -3.02
C PRO A 255 -2.10 3.78 -2.75
N TRP A 256 -2.00 3.10 -1.60
CA TRP A 256 -0.88 2.21 -1.31
C TRP A 256 -0.97 0.90 -2.09
N ALA A 257 -2.16 0.32 -2.25
CA ALA A 257 -2.37 -0.82 -3.12
C ALA A 257 -2.11 -0.44 -4.59
N ALA A 258 -2.61 0.73 -5.02
CA ALA A 258 -2.34 1.25 -6.35
C ALA A 258 -0.84 1.41 -6.64
N ARG A 259 -0.12 1.97 -5.67
CA ARG A 259 1.33 2.16 -5.73
C ARG A 259 2.08 0.84 -5.75
N ASN A 260 1.75 -0.13 -4.89
CA ASN A 260 2.48 -1.41 -4.83
C ASN A 260 2.35 -2.21 -6.14
N TYR A 261 1.16 -2.21 -6.75
CA TYR A 261 0.96 -2.84 -8.07
C TYR A 261 1.74 -2.12 -9.17
N THR A 262 1.78 -0.80 -9.14
CA THR A 262 2.57 0.00 -10.08
C THR A 262 4.07 -0.23 -9.87
N LEU A 263 4.54 -0.27 -8.62
CA LEU A 263 5.93 -0.59 -8.30
C LEU A 263 6.30 -2.00 -8.75
N ALA A 264 5.40 -2.97 -8.67
CA ALA A 264 5.63 -4.32 -9.20
C ALA A 264 5.90 -4.30 -10.71
N ALA A 265 5.09 -3.55 -11.46
CA ALA A 265 5.31 -3.34 -12.90
C ALA A 265 6.67 -2.66 -13.18
N VAL A 266 7.01 -1.61 -12.43
CA VAL A 266 8.32 -0.95 -12.53
C VAL A 266 9.45 -1.94 -12.23
N SER A 267 9.33 -2.73 -11.16
CA SER A 267 10.36 -3.70 -10.77
C SER A 267 10.58 -4.79 -11.82
N GLN A 268 9.54 -5.21 -12.56
CA GLN A 268 9.68 -6.16 -13.67
C GLN A 268 10.50 -5.56 -14.81
N GLU A 269 10.11 -4.38 -15.28
CA GLU A 269 10.82 -3.66 -16.35
C GLU A 269 12.28 -3.35 -15.98
N PHE A 270 12.55 -3.02 -14.71
CA PHE A 270 13.91 -2.82 -14.21
C PHE A 270 14.73 -4.12 -14.12
N SER A 271 14.08 -5.25 -13.84
CA SER A 271 14.74 -6.56 -13.88
C SER A 271 15.18 -6.89 -15.32
N ASP A 272 14.33 -6.59 -16.30
CA ASP A 272 14.64 -6.72 -17.72
C ASP A 272 15.72 -5.75 -18.19
N PHE A 273 15.70 -4.51 -17.70
CA PHE A 273 16.77 -3.55 -17.92
C PHE A 273 18.10 -4.05 -17.36
N LYS A 274 18.13 -4.61 -16.14
CA LYS A 274 19.34 -5.19 -15.54
C LYS A 274 19.87 -6.38 -16.36
N ARG A 275 18.96 -7.19 -16.93
CA ARG A 275 19.30 -8.34 -17.78
C ARG A 275 19.98 -7.93 -19.09
N HIS A 276 19.44 -6.92 -19.78
CA HIS A 276 19.90 -6.57 -21.13
C HIS A 276 20.81 -5.33 -21.19
N GLY A 277 20.83 -4.51 -20.14
CA GLY A 277 21.51 -3.20 -20.10
C GLY A 277 20.90 -2.16 -21.05
N SER A 278 19.73 -2.43 -21.64
CA SER A 278 19.11 -1.60 -22.67
C SER A 278 17.98 -0.75 -22.09
N ILE A 279 18.16 0.58 -22.10
CA ILE A 279 17.11 1.55 -21.72
C ILE A 279 15.85 1.41 -22.62
N GLY A 280 15.98 0.80 -23.80
CA GLY A 280 14.82 0.51 -24.66
C GLY A 280 13.83 -0.48 -24.06
N ALA A 281 14.23 -1.28 -23.07
CA ALA A 281 13.35 -2.21 -22.36
C ALA A 281 12.35 -1.49 -21.44
N LEU A 282 12.66 -0.26 -20.99
CA LEU A 282 11.84 0.47 -20.04
C LEU A 282 10.71 1.23 -20.74
N ARG A 283 9.45 0.93 -20.40
CA ARG A 283 8.30 1.72 -20.87
C ARG A 283 8.13 3.00 -20.06
N ALA A 284 8.28 4.14 -20.72
CA ALA A 284 8.06 5.45 -20.11
C ALA A 284 6.64 5.65 -19.54
N SER A 285 5.62 4.95 -20.06
CA SER A 285 4.25 4.99 -19.52
C SER A 285 4.12 4.32 -18.15
N VAL A 286 4.93 3.29 -17.87
CA VAL A 286 4.96 2.62 -16.55
C VAL A 286 5.56 3.58 -15.52
N LEU A 287 6.62 4.30 -15.87
CA LEU A 287 7.25 5.30 -15.00
C LEU A 287 6.33 6.51 -14.75
N SER A 288 5.61 6.96 -15.78
CA SER A 288 4.58 8.01 -15.63
C SER A 288 3.51 7.60 -14.63
N ARG A 289 3.07 6.33 -14.68
CA ARG A 289 2.11 5.82 -13.71
C ARG A 289 2.71 5.76 -12.29
N PHE A 290 3.98 5.39 -12.17
CA PHE A 290 4.67 5.38 -10.88
C PHE A 290 4.75 6.79 -10.28
N PHE A 291 5.13 7.79 -11.09
CA PHE A 291 5.12 9.20 -10.70
C PHE A 291 3.73 9.63 -10.19
N ASP A 292 2.66 9.32 -10.92
CA ASP A 292 1.29 9.67 -10.51
C ASP A 292 0.93 9.05 -9.15
N THR A 293 1.30 7.78 -8.90
CA THR A 293 1.02 7.13 -7.61
C THR A 293 1.80 7.75 -6.46
N GLU A 294 3.06 8.14 -6.67
CA GLU A 294 3.87 8.82 -5.65
C GLU A 294 3.34 10.24 -5.38
N LEU A 295 2.86 10.93 -6.42
CA LEU A 295 2.23 12.25 -6.32
C LEU A 295 0.94 12.20 -5.51
N LYS A 296 0.11 11.16 -5.69
CA LYS A 296 -1.10 10.93 -4.89
C LYS A 296 -0.82 10.63 -3.42
N LEU A 297 0.38 10.13 -3.11
CA LEU A 297 0.84 9.93 -1.74
C LEU A 297 1.55 11.17 -1.15
N GLY A 298 1.94 12.15 -1.98
CA GLY A 298 2.58 13.40 -1.55
C GLY A 298 4.04 13.29 -1.17
N ARG A 299 4.71 12.17 -1.46
CA ARG A 299 6.04 11.86 -0.92
C ARG A 299 7.13 12.48 -1.78
N VAL A 300 7.58 13.68 -1.40
CA VAL A 300 8.42 14.52 -2.25
C VAL A 300 9.69 13.81 -2.71
N PRO A 301 10.51 13.15 -1.86
CA PRO A 301 11.72 12.47 -2.32
C PRO A 301 11.45 11.38 -3.37
N GLN A 302 10.37 10.62 -3.20
CA GLN A 302 9.97 9.55 -4.12
C GLN A 302 9.40 10.11 -5.43
N ILE A 303 8.66 11.23 -5.37
CA ILE A 303 8.18 11.96 -6.55
C ILE A 303 9.36 12.46 -7.40
N LEU A 304 10.39 13.04 -6.75
CA LEU A 304 11.60 13.49 -7.45
C LEU A 304 12.36 12.33 -8.09
N SER A 305 12.46 11.19 -7.39
CA SER A 305 13.07 9.98 -7.93
C SER A 305 12.32 9.46 -9.16
N ALA A 306 10.98 9.36 -9.08
CA ALA A 306 10.15 8.95 -10.22
C ALA A 306 10.27 9.91 -11.41
N HIS A 307 10.27 11.22 -11.14
CA HIS A 307 10.48 12.26 -12.15
C HIS A 307 11.83 12.11 -12.86
N GLU A 308 12.93 12.01 -12.09
CA GLU A 308 14.28 11.89 -12.64
C GLU A 308 14.42 10.64 -13.51
N LEU A 309 13.92 9.49 -13.03
CA LEU A 309 13.96 8.23 -13.77
C LEU A 309 13.20 8.33 -15.10
N GLU A 310 11.98 8.85 -15.10
CA GLU A 310 11.21 9.02 -16.33
C GLU A 310 11.88 10.01 -17.30
N LEU A 311 12.43 11.11 -16.77
CA LEU A 311 13.13 12.10 -17.55
C LEU A 311 14.36 11.48 -18.26
N ILE A 312 15.15 10.67 -17.55
CA ILE A 312 16.31 9.95 -18.11
C ILE A 312 15.87 9.01 -19.24
N VAL A 313 14.84 8.18 -18.98
CA VAL A 313 14.37 7.19 -19.95
C VAL A 313 13.81 7.86 -21.21
N ARG A 314 12.96 8.87 -21.05
CA ARG A 314 12.38 9.58 -22.20
C ARG A 314 13.41 10.34 -23.00
N ASN A 315 14.40 10.98 -22.35
CA ASN A 315 15.51 11.62 -23.06
C ASN A 315 16.30 10.62 -23.90
N ALA A 316 16.62 9.45 -23.35
CA ALA A 316 17.32 8.39 -24.08
C ALA A 316 16.50 7.84 -25.27
N GLN A 317 15.17 7.84 -25.15
CA GLN A 317 14.25 7.33 -26.17
C GLN A 317 13.81 8.38 -27.22
N ALA A 318 14.04 9.68 -26.99
CA ALA A 318 13.58 10.78 -27.83
C ALA A 318 14.35 10.96 -29.16
N ARG A 319 14.18 9.99 -30.07
CA ARG A 319 14.86 9.94 -31.38
C ARG A 319 14.13 10.66 -32.50
N THR A 320 12.84 10.96 -32.31
CA THR A 320 11.97 11.64 -33.29
C THR A 320 11.37 12.92 -32.72
N ASP A 321 10.97 13.86 -33.57
CA ASP A 321 10.29 15.09 -33.14
C ASP A 321 8.97 14.82 -32.40
N GLY A 322 8.28 13.73 -32.75
CA GLY A 322 7.09 13.27 -32.04
C GLY A 322 7.40 12.86 -30.59
N GLN A 323 8.49 12.12 -30.37
CA GLN A 323 8.91 11.71 -29.03
C GLN A 323 9.44 12.90 -28.21
N ARG A 324 10.16 13.83 -28.83
CA ARG A 324 10.61 15.08 -28.17
C ARG A 324 9.42 15.92 -27.68
N ARG A 325 8.39 16.10 -28.51
CA ARG A 325 7.17 16.79 -28.08
C ARG A 325 6.47 16.10 -26.91
N ARG A 326 6.45 14.76 -26.87
CA ARG A 326 5.88 14.01 -25.74
C ARG A 326 6.72 14.16 -24.47
N LEU A 327 8.04 14.24 -24.59
CA LEU A 327 8.96 14.56 -23.50
C LEU A 327 8.65 15.96 -22.95
N ASP A 328 8.56 16.97 -23.82
CA ASP A 328 8.27 18.35 -23.42
C ASP A 328 6.89 18.46 -22.72
N GLN A 329 5.88 17.74 -23.22
CA GLN A 329 4.55 17.67 -22.62
C GLN A 329 4.56 17.03 -21.23
N MET A 330 5.21 15.88 -21.08
CA MET A 330 5.38 15.21 -19.78
C MET A 330 6.11 16.15 -18.81
N HIS A 331 7.20 16.76 -19.25
CA HIS A 331 8.04 17.62 -18.41
C HIS A 331 7.27 18.85 -17.91
N ALA A 332 6.50 19.49 -18.80
CA ALA A 332 5.61 20.59 -18.43
C ALA A 332 4.51 20.17 -17.43
N ALA A 333 3.95 18.97 -17.59
CA ALA A 333 2.97 18.43 -16.65
C ALA A 333 3.58 18.20 -15.26
N HIS A 334 4.75 17.54 -15.19
CA HIS A 334 5.43 17.26 -13.91
C HIS A 334 5.78 18.56 -13.17
N MET A 335 6.32 19.56 -13.88
CA MET A 335 6.61 20.88 -13.31
C MET A 335 5.37 21.51 -12.65
N THR A 336 4.23 21.46 -13.34
CA THR A 336 2.96 22.03 -12.86
C THR A 336 2.42 21.25 -11.67
N GLN A 337 2.43 19.92 -11.75
CA GLN A 337 1.93 19.01 -10.71
C GLN A 337 2.74 19.15 -9.41
N ILE A 338 4.08 19.09 -9.50
CA ILE A 338 4.95 19.26 -8.33
C ILE A 338 4.80 20.67 -7.75
N ALA A 339 4.73 21.71 -8.58
CA ALA A 339 4.50 23.07 -8.10
C ALA A 339 3.17 23.19 -7.33
N SER A 340 2.09 22.60 -7.86
CA SER A 340 0.77 22.59 -7.18
C SER A 340 0.79 21.86 -5.84
N LEU A 341 1.57 20.79 -5.71
CA LEU A 341 1.78 20.06 -4.45
C LEU A 341 2.57 20.92 -3.45
N LEU A 342 3.71 21.47 -3.88
CA LEU A 342 4.58 22.28 -3.00
C LEU A 342 3.89 23.53 -2.48
N LEU A 343 2.96 24.13 -3.24
CA LEU A 343 2.16 25.27 -2.78
C LEU A 343 1.21 24.95 -1.62
N GLN A 344 1.03 23.68 -1.28
CA GLN A 344 0.27 23.22 -0.11
C GLN A 344 1.15 23.06 1.14
N THR A 345 2.45 23.35 1.07
CA THR A 345 3.37 23.22 2.20
C THR A 345 2.97 24.16 3.35
N PRO A 346 2.84 23.66 4.59
CA PRO A 346 2.54 24.49 5.76
C PRO A 346 3.66 25.51 6.01
N VAL A 347 3.30 26.73 6.43
CA VAL A 347 4.27 27.79 6.73
C VAL A 347 5.28 27.36 7.80
N ALA A 348 4.86 26.53 8.76
CA ALA A 348 5.72 26.00 9.82
C ALA A 348 6.87 25.12 9.29
N GLU A 349 6.71 24.49 8.13
CA GLU A 349 7.70 23.56 7.54
C GLU A 349 8.65 24.26 6.55
N LEU A 350 8.32 25.48 6.10
CA LEU A 350 9.12 26.19 5.09
C LEU A 350 10.57 26.43 5.52
N GLY A 351 10.80 26.62 6.82
CA GLY A 351 12.14 26.80 7.37
C GLY A 351 13.01 25.55 7.20
N ASP A 352 12.43 24.36 7.34
CA ASP A 352 13.15 23.09 7.26
C ASP A 352 13.54 22.71 5.82
N ILE A 353 12.89 23.35 4.83
CA ILE A 353 13.15 23.13 3.39
C ILE A 353 13.71 24.37 2.69
N ALA A 354 14.23 25.34 3.42
CA ALA A 354 14.71 26.62 2.90
C ALA A 354 15.88 26.51 1.88
N GLN A 355 16.60 25.38 1.88
CA GLN A 355 17.71 25.10 0.95
C GLN A 355 17.26 24.32 -0.30
N PHE A 356 16.02 23.84 -0.33
CA PHE A 356 15.50 23.01 -1.42
C PHE A 356 15.33 23.69 -2.80
N PRO A 357 15.08 25.02 -2.94
CA PRO A 357 14.76 25.62 -4.23
C PRO A 357 15.75 25.31 -5.37
N ASP A 358 17.06 25.30 -5.11
CA ASP A 358 18.06 25.08 -6.17
C ASP A 358 18.24 23.60 -6.54
N ALA A 359 17.83 22.68 -5.67
CA ALA A 359 17.70 21.27 -6.04
C ALA A 359 16.61 21.07 -7.11
N LEU A 360 15.50 21.81 -7.02
CA LEU A 360 14.44 21.79 -8.04
C LEU A 360 14.97 22.30 -9.39
N GLU A 361 15.80 23.34 -9.42
CA GLU A 361 16.41 23.82 -10.66
C GLU A 361 17.32 22.76 -11.30
N ARG A 362 18.15 22.07 -10.51
CA ARG A 362 19.01 20.98 -10.99
C ARG A 362 18.22 19.82 -11.58
N LEU A 363 17.03 19.56 -11.04
CA LEU A 363 16.09 18.54 -11.55
C LEU A 363 15.27 19.04 -12.75
N ALA A 364 15.62 20.21 -13.31
CA ALA A 364 14.88 20.86 -14.39
C ALA A 364 13.42 21.16 -14.01
N LEU A 365 13.14 21.56 -12.77
CA LEU A 365 11.81 21.93 -12.27
C LEU A 365 11.68 23.43 -11.92
N PRO A 366 11.97 24.35 -12.85
CA PRO A 366 11.99 25.79 -12.57
C PRO A 366 10.65 26.35 -12.07
N MET A 367 9.52 25.84 -12.57
CA MET A 367 8.20 26.28 -12.09
C MET A 367 7.96 25.87 -10.62
N SER A 368 8.40 24.69 -10.23
CA SER A 368 8.33 24.21 -8.85
C SER A 368 9.25 25.04 -7.94
N ARG A 369 10.46 25.39 -8.41
CA ARG A 369 11.35 26.35 -7.73
C ARG A 369 10.66 27.70 -7.53
N CYS A 370 10.06 28.25 -8.59
CA CYS A 370 9.35 29.53 -8.53
C CYS A 370 8.21 29.51 -7.52
N ALA A 371 7.41 28.44 -7.53
CA ALA A 371 6.29 28.27 -6.61
C ALA A 371 6.75 28.20 -5.16
N LEU A 372 7.83 27.46 -4.87
CA LEU A 372 8.39 27.36 -3.52
C LEU A 372 9.00 28.68 -3.04
N LEU A 373 9.79 29.37 -3.87
CA LEU A 373 10.34 30.69 -3.53
C LEU A 373 9.23 31.72 -3.28
N TYR A 374 8.17 31.69 -4.09
CA TYR A 374 7.01 32.54 -3.89
C TYR A 374 6.31 32.24 -2.56
N LEU A 375 6.14 30.95 -2.22
CA LEU A 375 5.56 30.51 -0.96
C LEU A 375 6.38 30.97 0.26
N MET A 376 7.72 30.98 0.13
CA MET A 376 8.64 31.53 1.15
C MET A 376 8.57 33.07 1.26
N GLY A 377 7.92 33.76 0.31
CA GLY A 377 7.80 35.23 0.28
C GLY A 377 8.90 35.94 -0.50
N ASN A 378 9.66 35.23 -1.33
CA ASN A 378 10.79 35.76 -2.11
C ASN A 378 10.40 36.23 -3.53
N GLU A 379 9.30 36.99 -3.65
CA GLU A 379 8.85 37.56 -4.94
C GLU A 379 9.89 38.50 -5.56
N ASP A 380 10.65 39.22 -4.74
CA ASP A 380 11.75 40.10 -5.13
C ASP A 380 12.86 39.37 -5.89
N ILE A 381 13.21 38.16 -5.45
CA ILE A 381 14.18 37.30 -6.13
C ILE A 381 13.63 36.90 -7.51
N LEU A 382 12.37 36.44 -7.55
CA LEU A 382 11.73 35.97 -8.78
C LEU A 382 11.60 37.06 -9.85
N ARG A 383 11.36 38.31 -9.44
CA ARG A 383 11.36 39.48 -10.34
C ARG A 383 12.76 39.83 -10.82
N THR A 384 13.77 39.79 -9.94
CA THR A 384 15.16 40.09 -10.29
C THR A 384 15.73 39.08 -11.28
N GLU A 385 15.36 37.80 -11.15
CA GLU A 385 15.76 36.72 -12.04
C GLU A 385 14.95 36.67 -13.35
N GLY A 386 13.90 37.49 -13.49
CA GLY A 386 13.07 37.56 -14.69
C GLY A 386 12.03 36.44 -14.84
N TRP A 387 11.78 35.66 -13.79
CA TRP A 387 10.73 34.62 -13.76
C TRP A 387 9.32 35.22 -13.67
N MET A 388 9.20 36.49 -13.27
CA MET A 388 7.94 37.23 -13.23
C MET A 388 8.04 38.49 -14.11
N PRO A 389 7.13 38.68 -15.08
CA PRO A 389 7.14 39.87 -15.93
C PRO A 389 7.04 41.16 -15.10
N GLU A 390 7.79 42.21 -15.49
CA GLU A 390 7.73 43.52 -14.82
C GLU A 390 6.33 44.14 -14.84
N GLN A 391 5.52 43.78 -15.84
CA GLN A 391 4.16 44.28 -16.00
C GLN A 391 3.14 43.60 -15.07
N GLU A 392 3.47 42.45 -14.48
CA GLU A 392 2.55 41.67 -13.65
C GLU A 392 2.54 42.22 -12.22
N THR A 393 1.35 42.53 -11.70
CA THR A 393 1.19 43.04 -10.33
C THR A 393 1.34 41.91 -9.31
N SER A 394 1.68 42.22 -8.07
CA SER A 394 1.76 41.20 -7.01
C SER A 394 0.42 40.50 -6.77
N GLU A 395 -0.71 41.20 -6.94
CA GLU A 395 -2.06 40.61 -6.90
C GLU A 395 -2.31 39.60 -8.03
N GLY A 396 -1.81 39.90 -9.24
CA GLY A 396 -1.90 38.99 -10.39
C GLY A 396 -1.07 37.73 -10.19
N VAL A 397 0.17 37.88 -9.72
CA VAL A 397 1.03 36.75 -9.33
C VAL A 397 0.38 35.89 -8.26
N GLU A 398 -0.20 36.51 -7.23
CA GLU A 398 -0.90 35.77 -6.18
C GLU A 398 -2.08 34.97 -6.74
N THR A 399 -2.85 35.54 -7.66
CA THR A 399 -3.97 34.86 -8.31
C THR A 399 -3.50 33.61 -9.07
N ILE A 400 -2.42 33.74 -9.87
CA ILE A 400 -1.84 32.62 -10.62
C ILE A 400 -1.39 31.49 -9.68
N MET A 401 -0.69 31.84 -8.60
CA MET A 401 -0.17 30.86 -7.65
C MET A 401 -1.33 30.19 -6.88
N ARG A 402 -2.40 30.93 -6.54
CA ARG A 402 -3.60 30.36 -5.90
C ARG A 402 -4.32 29.39 -6.84
N ASP A 403 -4.54 29.78 -8.09
CA ASP A 403 -5.16 28.91 -9.09
C ASP A 403 -4.36 27.61 -9.28
N LEU A 404 -3.03 27.71 -9.28
CA LEU A 404 -2.15 26.55 -9.36
C LEU A 404 -2.29 25.63 -8.14
N ARG A 405 -2.25 26.17 -6.92
CA ARG A 405 -2.49 25.40 -5.68
C ARG A 405 -3.87 24.73 -5.69
N ASP A 406 -4.91 25.49 -6.03
CA ASP A 406 -6.30 25.03 -6.01
C ASP A 406 -6.53 23.91 -7.05
N SER A 407 -5.77 23.92 -8.16
CA SER A 407 -5.76 22.80 -9.12
C SER A 407 -5.23 21.50 -8.52
N GLY A 408 -4.20 21.58 -7.65
CA GLY A 408 -3.65 20.43 -6.92
C GLY A 408 -4.62 19.89 -5.87
N VAL A 409 -5.29 20.78 -5.14
CA VAL A 409 -6.34 20.41 -4.17
C VAL A 409 -7.51 19.72 -4.88
N LYS A 410 -7.97 20.25 -6.02
CA LYS A 410 -9.01 19.63 -6.84
C LYS A 410 -8.59 18.27 -7.41
N ALA A 411 -7.30 18.06 -7.60
CA ALA A 411 -6.73 16.77 -7.98
C ALA A 411 -6.52 15.82 -6.79
N ASP A 412 -7.03 16.14 -5.59
CA ASP A 412 -6.85 15.36 -4.35
C ASP A 412 -5.37 15.12 -3.99
N TYR A 413 -4.46 16.05 -4.30
CA TYR A 413 -3.07 15.95 -3.83
C TYR A 413 -3.00 16.27 -2.33
N PRO A 414 -2.31 15.45 -1.51
CA PRO A 414 -2.19 15.68 -0.08
C PRO A 414 -1.21 16.82 0.23
N VAL A 415 -1.07 17.15 1.51
CA VAL A 415 0.06 17.98 1.98
C VAL A 415 1.37 17.23 1.69
N PRO A 416 2.39 17.88 1.11
CA PRO A 416 3.66 17.22 0.79
C PRO A 416 4.36 16.68 2.06
N ASP A 417 4.92 15.48 1.97
CA ASP A 417 5.82 14.89 2.96
C ASP A 417 7.26 14.93 2.42
N PHE A 418 8.14 15.60 3.16
CA PHE A 418 9.55 15.78 2.81
C PHE A 418 10.49 14.74 3.44
N ALA A 419 9.99 13.86 4.33
CA ALA A 419 10.77 12.83 5.01
C ALA A 419 12.06 13.36 5.67
N LEU A 420 11.96 14.48 6.40
CA LEU A 420 13.11 15.21 6.98
C LEU A 420 13.65 14.60 8.29
N GLY A 421 12.92 13.67 8.91
CA GLY A 421 13.28 13.08 10.21
C GLY A 421 13.90 11.68 10.14
N GLU A 422 14.38 11.20 11.28
CA GLU A 422 14.79 9.79 11.48
C GLU A 422 13.61 8.82 11.41
N THR A 423 12.38 9.33 11.49
CA THR A 423 11.14 8.58 11.37
C THR A 423 10.23 9.25 10.33
N VAL A 424 9.62 8.43 9.47
CA VAL A 424 8.64 8.84 8.46
C VAL A 424 7.29 8.23 8.82
N THR A 425 6.20 8.98 8.66
CA THR A 425 4.86 8.49 8.99
C THR A 425 4.07 8.24 7.72
N LEU A 426 3.72 6.98 7.46
CA LEU A 426 2.83 6.59 6.38
C LEU A 426 1.40 6.50 6.90
N SER A 427 0.39 6.88 6.11
CA SER A 427 -1.00 6.76 6.54
C SER A 427 -1.92 6.24 5.44
N SER A 428 -2.95 5.50 5.84
CA SER A 428 -4.02 5.03 4.97
C SER A 428 -5.37 5.12 5.70
N ASN A 429 -6.46 5.14 4.94
CA ASN A 429 -7.81 5.04 5.46
C ASN A 429 -8.52 3.85 4.81
N VAL A 430 -8.78 2.80 5.59
CA VAL A 430 -9.35 1.55 5.09
C VAL A 430 -10.60 1.21 5.90
N LEU A 431 -11.72 1.05 5.20
CA LEU A 431 -13.05 0.80 5.79
C LEU A 431 -13.50 1.87 6.79
N GLY A 432 -12.86 3.04 6.82
CA GLY A 432 -13.16 4.12 7.76
C GLY A 432 -12.18 4.21 8.93
N CYS A 433 -11.29 3.24 9.13
CA CYS A 433 -10.22 3.34 10.12
C CYS A 433 -9.00 4.04 9.55
N ARG A 434 -8.49 5.05 10.27
CA ARG A 434 -7.17 5.66 9.97
C ARG A 434 -6.07 4.74 10.52
N ILE A 435 -5.15 4.33 9.66
CA ILE A 435 -4.00 3.52 10.03
C ILE A 435 -2.75 4.35 9.79
N GLU A 436 -1.94 4.53 10.83
CA GLU A 436 -0.67 5.26 10.77
C GLU A 436 0.50 4.31 11.05
N VAL A 437 1.53 4.37 10.22
CA VAL A 437 2.73 3.54 10.33
C VAL A 437 3.95 4.44 10.43
N ALA A 438 4.49 4.58 11.64
CA ALA A 438 5.74 5.27 11.88
C ALA A 438 6.92 4.33 11.58
N CYS A 439 7.71 4.65 10.57
CA CYS A 439 8.83 3.84 10.11
C CYS A 439 10.15 4.56 10.39
N THR A 440 11.16 3.86 10.89
CA THR A 440 12.54 4.39 10.82
C THR A 440 12.89 4.72 9.37
N ASN A 441 13.57 5.85 9.13
CA ASN A 441 13.88 6.35 7.80
C ASN A 441 15.02 5.55 7.13
N ASN A 442 14.70 4.33 6.70
CA ASN A 442 15.56 3.48 5.89
C ASN A 442 14.70 2.62 4.94
N LEU A 443 15.33 2.10 3.89
CA LEU A 443 14.65 1.40 2.79
C LEU A 443 13.79 0.21 3.28
N VAL A 444 14.30 -0.56 4.24
CA VAL A 444 13.63 -1.78 4.70
C VAL A 444 12.44 -1.45 5.60
N SER A 445 12.62 -0.56 6.58
CA SER A 445 11.53 -0.15 7.48
C SER A 445 10.39 0.53 6.70
N ILE A 446 10.73 1.46 5.79
CA ILE A 446 9.74 2.11 4.91
C ILE A 446 9.07 1.06 4.02
N GLY A 447 9.85 0.20 3.35
CA GLY A 447 9.31 -0.86 2.48
C GLY A 447 8.37 -1.82 3.21
N ILE A 448 8.63 -2.15 4.48
CA ILE A 448 7.72 -2.96 5.31
C ILE A 448 6.43 -2.19 5.63
N GLY A 449 6.51 -0.89 5.97
CA GLY A 449 5.33 -0.07 6.18
C GLY A 449 4.45 0.07 4.93
N GLU A 450 5.07 0.30 3.77
CA GLU A 450 4.42 0.32 2.46
C GLU A 450 3.77 -1.04 2.12
N ALA A 451 4.45 -2.14 2.44
CA ALA A 451 3.92 -3.49 2.26
C ALA A 451 2.68 -3.74 3.13
N VAL A 452 2.72 -3.37 4.41
CA VAL A 452 1.59 -3.51 5.35
C VAL A 452 0.38 -2.73 4.84
N LEU A 453 0.55 -1.44 4.52
CA LEU A 453 -0.55 -0.59 4.07
C LEU A 453 -1.12 -1.07 2.74
N GLY A 454 -0.28 -1.31 1.73
CA GLY A 454 -0.76 -1.74 0.43
C GLY A 454 -1.39 -3.14 0.44
N SER A 455 -0.91 -4.04 1.30
CA SER A 455 -1.52 -5.37 1.46
C SER A 455 -2.86 -5.32 2.19
N LEU A 456 -3.00 -4.46 3.22
CA LEU A 456 -4.28 -4.22 3.90
C LEU A 456 -5.31 -3.59 2.97
N GLU A 457 -4.91 -2.58 2.20
CA GLU A 457 -5.76 -1.96 1.18
C GLU A 457 -6.19 -2.99 0.12
N ALA A 458 -5.25 -3.75 -0.43
CA ALA A 458 -5.54 -4.77 -1.45
C ALA A 458 -6.46 -5.87 -0.90
N LEU A 459 -6.24 -6.32 0.33
CA LEU A 459 -7.10 -7.31 0.98
C LEU A 459 -8.54 -6.80 1.10
N LEU A 460 -8.72 -5.58 1.62
CA LEU A 460 -10.01 -5.05 2.06
C LEU A 460 -10.74 -4.21 1.00
N ALA A 461 -10.19 -4.04 -0.20
CA ALA A 461 -10.73 -3.16 -1.24
C ALA A 461 -12.18 -3.43 -1.67
N THR A 462 -12.65 -4.67 -1.50
CA THR A 462 -14.02 -5.09 -1.84
C THR A 462 -14.91 -5.25 -0.60
N SER A 463 -14.38 -4.97 0.60
CA SER A 463 -15.08 -5.20 1.86
C SER A 463 -16.14 -4.13 2.18
N LEU A 464 -16.19 -3.00 1.45
CA LEU A 464 -17.31 -2.04 1.57
C LEU A 464 -18.67 -2.64 1.17
N ASP A 465 -18.67 -3.73 0.40
CA ASP A 465 -19.89 -4.49 0.04
C ASP A 465 -20.43 -5.33 1.21
N HIS A 466 -19.72 -5.39 2.33
CA HIS A 466 -20.04 -6.25 3.47
C HIS A 466 -20.32 -5.41 4.72
N ARG A 467 -21.16 -5.94 5.63
CA ARG A 467 -21.37 -5.34 6.94
C ARG A 467 -20.17 -5.61 7.84
N ILE A 468 -19.32 -4.60 7.99
CA ILE A 468 -18.15 -4.60 8.86
C ILE A 468 -18.41 -3.68 10.06
N PHE A 469 -18.11 -4.17 11.27
CA PHE A 469 -18.24 -3.40 12.49
C PHE A 469 -16.89 -2.82 12.93
N PRO A 470 -16.79 -1.50 13.16
CA PRO A 470 -15.63 -0.88 13.77
C PRO A 470 -15.30 -1.46 15.15
N GLN A 471 -14.01 -1.60 15.43
CA GLN A 471 -13.47 -1.87 16.77
C GLN A 471 -12.79 -0.62 17.35
N VAL A 472 -12.04 0.10 16.52
CA VAL A 472 -11.42 1.41 16.80
C VAL A 472 -11.52 2.29 15.54
N ASP A 473 -11.41 3.61 15.70
CA ASP A 473 -11.37 4.57 14.57
C ASP A 473 -9.95 4.91 14.10
N HIS A 474 -8.94 4.57 14.91
CA HIS A 474 -7.53 4.86 14.67
C HIS A 474 -6.65 3.71 15.14
N LEU A 475 -5.61 3.37 14.37
CA LEU A 475 -4.62 2.36 14.74
C LEU A 475 -3.20 2.83 14.39
N GLN A 476 -2.29 2.71 15.36
CA GLN A 476 -0.88 3.07 15.18
C GLN A 476 0.00 1.81 15.11
N LEU A 477 0.91 1.81 14.14
CA LEU A 477 1.95 0.82 13.94
C LEU A 477 3.33 1.51 13.96
N GLN A 478 4.33 0.83 14.50
CA GLN A 478 5.72 1.29 14.54
C GLN A 478 6.62 0.25 13.90
N VAL A 479 7.41 0.64 12.90
CA VAL A 479 8.34 -0.24 12.19
C VAL A 479 9.76 0.22 12.46
N ALA A 480 10.55 -0.63 13.11
CA ALA A 480 11.93 -0.30 13.46
C ALA A 480 12.85 -1.52 13.36
N PRO A 481 14.13 -1.31 13.02
CA PRO A 481 15.12 -2.37 13.02
C PRO A 481 15.38 -2.91 14.44
N SER A 482 15.78 -4.16 14.53
CA SER A 482 16.24 -4.82 15.75
C SER A 482 17.12 -6.02 15.39
N ASP A 483 18.22 -6.18 16.12
CA ASP A 483 19.16 -7.30 15.94
C ASP A 483 18.65 -8.60 16.58
N ASP A 484 17.64 -8.51 17.45
CA ASP A 484 17.10 -9.64 18.25
C ASP A 484 16.06 -10.48 17.49
N VAL A 485 15.65 -10.05 16.30
CA VAL A 485 14.66 -10.74 15.46
C VAL A 485 15.32 -11.59 14.38
N GLY A 486 14.60 -12.62 13.91
CA GLY A 486 15.03 -13.48 12.81
C GLY A 486 14.93 -12.79 11.44
N LEU A 487 14.93 -13.59 10.36
CA LEU A 487 14.73 -13.08 9.01
C LEU A 487 13.31 -12.54 8.80
N SER A 488 12.30 -13.24 9.33
CA SER A 488 10.92 -12.76 9.31
C SER A 488 10.73 -11.65 10.33
N PRO A 489 10.02 -10.57 9.98
CA PRO A 489 9.63 -9.56 10.95
C PRO A 489 8.73 -10.15 12.04
N VAL A 490 8.68 -9.47 13.18
CA VAL A 490 7.80 -9.84 14.31
C VAL A 490 6.86 -8.69 14.60
N LEU A 491 5.56 -8.96 14.55
CA LEU A 491 4.50 -8.04 14.95
C LEU A 491 4.04 -8.38 16.36
N THR A 492 4.04 -7.39 17.25
CA THR A 492 3.45 -7.50 18.58
C THR A 492 2.57 -6.30 18.88
N PHE A 493 1.46 -6.49 19.57
CA PHE A 493 0.63 -5.40 20.06
C PHE A 493 0.83 -5.19 21.56
N SER A 494 0.87 -3.93 21.95
CA SER A 494 0.86 -3.49 23.36
C SER A 494 -0.12 -2.34 23.54
N ASP A 495 -0.67 -2.19 24.73
CA ASP A 495 -1.46 -1.01 25.08
C ASP A 495 -0.53 0.09 25.61
N VAL A 496 -0.50 1.24 24.94
CA VAL A 496 0.27 2.43 25.32
C VAL A 496 -0.72 3.55 25.61
N GLU A 497 -0.77 4.00 26.86
CA GLU A 497 -1.71 5.04 27.33
C GLU A 497 -3.19 4.72 27.02
N GLY A 498 -3.55 3.44 27.03
CA GLY A 498 -4.92 3.00 26.76
C GLY A 498 -5.26 2.84 25.28
N GLU A 499 -4.31 2.99 24.36
CA GLU A 499 -4.48 2.76 22.92
C GLU A 499 -3.68 1.55 22.44
N PRO A 500 -4.22 0.73 21.53
CA PRO A 500 -3.49 -0.40 20.97
C PRO A 500 -2.44 0.11 19.96
N VAL A 501 -1.16 -0.20 20.22
CA VAL A 501 -0.04 0.11 19.33
C VAL A 501 0.62 -1.18 18.88
N GLY A 502 0.71 -1.37 17.57
CA GLY A 502 1.47 -2.47 16.97
C GLY A 502 2.94 -2.09 16.78
N THR A 503 3.86 -2.99 17.10
CA THR A 503 5.29 -2.82 16.85
C THR A 503 5.77 -3.95 15.95
N ILE A 504 6.35 -3.58 14.81
CA ILE A 504 6.99 -4.46 13.84
C ILE A 504 8.50 -4.30 13.99
N ARG A 505 9.17 -5.37 14.44
CA ARG A 505 10.63 -5.44 14.50
C ARG A 505 11.15 -6.30 13.36
N HIS A 506 12.20 -5.82 12.69
CA HIS A 506 12.82 -6.53 11.57
C HIS A 506 14.34 -6.37 11.59
N ARG A 507 15.06 -7.20 10.83
CA ARG A 507 16.49 -6.98 10.58
C ARG A 507 16.71 -5.86 9.58
N LEU A 508 17.76 -5.08 9.78
CA LEU A 508 18.15 -4.04 8.83
C LEU A 508 18.63 -4.63 7.49
N VAL A 509 19.30 -5.78 7.55
CA VAL A 509 19.79 -6.51 6.37
C VAL A 509 19.08 -7.86 6.30
N MET A 510 18.39 -8.13 5.19
CA MET A 510 17.67 -9.38 4.93
C MET A 510 18.43 -10.20 3.89
N GLU A 511 19.33 -11.08 4.34
CA GLU A 511 20.01 -12.05 3.49
C GLU A 511 19.26 -13.38 3.48
N HIS A 512 18.65 -13.73 2.35
CA HIS A 512 17.97 -15.01 2.16
C HIS A 512 18.96 -16.06 1.65
N LYS A 513 19.10 -17.19 2.36
CA LYS A 513 20.04 -18.27 1.99
C LYS A 513 19.32 -19.50 1.45
N THR A 514 18.08 -19.70 1.84
CA THR A 514 17.25 -20.84 1.45
C THR A 514 15.93 -20.38 0.80
N LYS A 515 15.21 -21.32 0.19
CA LYS A 515 13.85 -21.08 -0.32
C LYS A 515 12.89 -20.68 0.80
N GLU A 516 13.02 -21.33 1.96
CA GLU A 516 12.22 -21.07 3.15
C GLU A 516 12.40 -19.63 3.64
N ASP A 517 13.62 -19.10 3.59
CA ASP A 517 13.90 -17.70 3.95
C ASP A 517 13.12 -16.73 3.06
N VAL A 518 13.07 -16.97 1.74
CA VAL A 518 12.35 -16.12 0.77
C VAL A 518 10.85 -16.15 1.01
N LEU A 519 10.29 -17.33 1.33
CA LEU A 519 8.86 -17.49 1.61
C LEU A 519 8.45 -16.96 2.98
N SER A 520 9.41 -16.74 3.87
CA SER A 520 9.14 -16.33 5.24
C SER A 520 8.44 -14.96 5.33
N PHE A 521 8.79 -14.02 4.45
CA PHE A 521 8.19 -12.68 4.43
C PHE A 521 6.72 -12.69 3.97
N PRO A 522 6.34 -13.29 2.82
CA PRO A 522 4.92 -13.42 2.44
C PRO A 522 4.07 -14.17 3.47
N LEU A 523 4.61 -15.22 4.10
CA LEU A 523 3.92 -15.97 5.14
C LEU A 523 3.66 -15.13 6.39
N TRP A 524 4.67 -14.41 6.86
CA TRP A 524 4.51 -13.42 7.93
C TRP A 524 3.49 -12.35 7.53
N MET A 525 3.56 -11.86 6.28
CA MET A 525 2.68 -10.79 5.84
C MET A 525 1.21 -11.18 5.88
N ARG A 526 0.89 -12.41 5.48
CA ARG A 526 -0.45 -12.97 5.61
C ARG A 526 -0.97 -12.92 7.05
N GLU A 527 -0.15 -13.33 8.01
CA GLU A 527 -0.53 -13.34 9.42
C GLU A 527 -0.67 -11.92 9.98
N ALA A 528 0.27 -11.03 9.65
CA ALA A 528 0.28 -9.66 10.12
C ALA A 528 -0.93 -8.85 9.63
N ILE A 529 -1.29 -8.92 8.34
CA ILE A 529 -2.44 -8.15 7.83
C ILE A 529 -3.77 -8.64 8.42
N LEU A 530 -3.91 -9.94 8.67
CA LEU A 530 -5.10 -10.49 9.32
C LEU A 530 -5.16 -10.10 10.79
N GLU A 531 -4.03 -10.14 11.51
CA GLU A 531 -3.98 -9.69 12.89
C GLU A 531 -4.33 -8.20 12.98
N VAL A 532 -3.73 -7.35 12.14
CA VAL A 532 -4.01 -5.90 12.10
C VAL A 532 -5.49 -5.64 11.79
N PHE A 533 -6.06 -6.30 10.78
CA PHE A 533 -7.49 -6.19 10.44
C PHE A 533 -8.40 -6.48 11.63
N LEU A 534 -8.14 -7.56 12.36
CA LEU A 534 -8.94 -7.97 13.52
C LEU A 534 -8.81 -7.03 14.73
N ARG A 535 -7.82 -6.12 14.74
CA ARG A 535 -7.70 -5.07 15.76
C ARG A 535 -8.68 -3.93 15.53
N PHE A 536 -8.92 -3.53 14.28
CA PHE A 536 -9.72 -2.35 13.97
C PHE A 536 -11.11 -2.65 13.43
N ALA A 537 -11.36 -3.86 12.92
CA ALA A 537 -12.62 -4.21 12.28
C ALA A 537 -13.04 -5.66 12.56
N ARG A 538 -14.35 -5.91 12.51
CA ARG A 538 -14.91 -7.27 12.60
C ARG A 538 -16.08 -7.44 11.62
N PRO A 539 -16.05 -8.43 10.72
CA PRO A 539 -17.22 -8.73 9.88
C PRO A 539 -18.39 -9.25 10.73
N GLN A 540 -19.63 -8.87 10.36
CA GLN A 540 -20.84 -9.38 11.01
C GLN A 540 -20.91 -10.91 10.93
N ASP A 541 -20.63 -11.46 9.76
CA ASP A 541 -20.49 -12.89 9.50
C ASP A 541 -19.12 -13.16 8.88
N ALA A 542 -18.19 -13.62 9.72
CA ALA A 542 -16.82 -13.91 9.31
C ALA A 542 -16.73 -15.06 8.29
N LYS A 543 -17.68 -16.00 8.32
CA LYS A 543 -17.66 -17.15 7.42
C LYS A 543 -18.04 -16.71 6.01
N THR A 544 -19.19 -16.05 5.87
CA THR A 544 -19.66 -15.54 4.57
C THR A 544 -18.69 -14.52 3.98
N TRP A 545 -18.12 -13.63 4.81
CA TRP A 545 -17.10 -12.68 4.37
C TRP A 545 -15.82 -13.39 3.90
N GLY A 546 -15.37 -14.42 4.63
CA GLY A 546 -14.18 -15.18 4.29
C GLY A 546 -14.32 -16.00 3.00
N GLU A 547 -15.46 -16.68 2.81
CA GLU A 547 -15.77 -17.42 1.58
C GLU A 547 -15.74 -16.48 0.36
N ALA A 548 -16.40 -15.33 0.44
CA ALA A 548 -16.43 -14.34 -0.64
C ALA A 548 -15.02 -13.79 -0.98
N LEU A 549 -14.26 -13.35 0.02
CA LEU A 549 -12.96 -12.73 -0.24
C LEU A 549 -11.89 -13.75 -0.63
N PHE A 550 -11.79 -14.88 0.06
CA PHE A 550 -10.67 -15.80 -0.10
C PHE A 550 -10.91 -16.81 -1.23
N GLU A 551 -12.12 -17.34 -1.36
CA GLU A 551 -12.43 -18.36 -2.37
C GLU A 551 -12.85 -17.72 -3.70
N ASP A 552 -13.84 -16.81 -3.69
CA ASP A 552 -14.39 -16.25 -4.94
C ASP A 552 -13.50 -15.16 -5.56
N GLU A 553 -12.85 -14.35 -4.73
CA GLU A 553 -12.09 -13.17 -5.17
C GLU A 553 -10.57 -13.35 -5.14
N ARG A 554 -10.06 -14.42 -4.52
CA ARG A 554 -8.61 -14.63 -4.29
C ARG A 554 -7.94 -13.42 -3.63
N ALA A 555 -8.58 -12.82 -2.63
CA ALA A 555 -8.14 -11.57 -2.01
C ALA A 555 -6.77 -11.69 -1.31
N LEU A 556 -6.39 -12.89 -0.83
CA LEU A 556 -5.04 -13.11 -0.29
C LEU A 556 -3.98 -13.11 -1.39
N ASP A 557 -4.26 -13.71 -2.55
CA ASP A 557 -3.31 -13.74 -3.64
C ASP A 557 -3.03 -12.32 -4.14
N ARG A 558 -4.08 -11.50 -4.33
CA ARG A 558 -3.90 -10.09 -4.72
C ARG A 558 -3.19 -9.25 -3.64
N ALA A 559 -3.33 -9.58 -2.36
CA ALA A 559 -2.63 -8.87 -1.29
C ALA A 559 -1.17 -9.27 -1.15
N LEU A 560 -0.85 -10.56 -1.36
CA LEU A 560 0.47 -11.12 -1.02
C LEU A 560 1.44 -11.21 -2.20
N THR A 561 0.95 -11.42 -3.44
CA THR A 561 1.81 -11.68 -4.60
C THR A 561 2.86 -10.59 -4.82
N PHE A 562 2.51 -9.32 -4.59
CA PHE A 562 3.40 -8.16 -4.72
C PHE A 562 3.63 -7.44 -3.39
N SER A 563 3.55 -8.18 -2.28
CA SER A 563 3.76 -7.62 -0.94
C SER A 563 5.23 -7.42 -0.58
N ASN A 564 6.17 -8.04 -1.31
CA ASN A 564 7.60 -7.94 -1.02
C ASN A 564 8.22 -6.64 -1.56
N VAL A 565 7.67 -5.52 -1.07
CA VAL A 565 8.07 -4.15 -1.42
C VAL A 565 9.56 -3.87 -1.16
N PRO A 566 10.20 -4.35 -0.07
CA PRO A 566 11.63 -4.16 0.12
C PRO A 566 12.48 -4.68 -1.04
N ILE A 567 12.15 -5.85 -1.62
CA ILE A 567 12.86 -6.39 -2.79
C ILE A 567 12.61 -5.53 -4.03
N MET A 568 11.35 -5.13 -4.28
CA MET A 568 11.01 -4.30 -5.44
C MET A 568 11.69 -2.92 -5.38
N LEU A 569 11.77 -2.32 -4.20
CA LEU A 569 12.51 -1.09 -3.96
C LEU A 569 14.01 -1.27 -4.18
N GLY A 570 14.59 -2.38 -3.72
CA GLY A 570 15.98 -2.73 -4.02
C GLY A 570 16.24 -2.89 -5.52
N ASN A 571 15.26 -3.41 -6.27
CA ASN A 571 15.36 -3.51 -7.72
C ASN A 571 15.41 -2.14 -8.40
N LEU A 572 14.60 -1.19 -7.92
CA LEU A 572 14.51 0.17 -8.43
C LEU A 572 15.73 1.04 -8.07
N HIS A 573 16.08 1.10 -6.78
CA HIS A 573 17.09 2.03 -6.27
C HIS A 573 18.53 1.48 -6.30
N GLY A 574 18.70 0.16 -6.34
CA GLY A 574 20.02 -0.46 -6.20
C GLY A 574 20.73 0.01 -4.92
N ASP A 575 22.00 0.40 -5.06
CA ASP A 575 22.85 0.82 -3.91
C ASP A 575 22.63 2.27 -3.46
N ARG A 576 21.82 3.06 -4.17
CA ARG A 576 21.60 4.47 -3.89
C ARG A 576 20.12 4.78 -3.72
N ALA A 577 19.62 4.64 -2.50
CA ALA A 577 18.27 5.05 -2.14
C ALA A 577 18.27 6.52 -1.65
N GLN A 578 17.57 7.41 -2.37
CA GLN A 578 17.34 8.80 -1.95
C GLN A 578 15.98 8.86 -1.26
N LEU A 579 15.97 8.64 0.05
CA LEU A 579 14.76 8.43 0.84
C LEU A 579 14.30 9.70 1.56
N SER A 580 15.20 10.68 1.69
CA SER A 580 14.93 11.97 2.33
C SER A 580 15.15 13.13 1.36
N LEU A 581 14.54 14.28 1.64
CA LEU A 581 14.81 15.51 0.88
C LEU A 581 16.29 15.90 0.94
N ALA A 582 16.97 15.64 2.07
CA ALA A 582 18.38 15.94 2.26
C ALA A 582 19.27 15.27 1.21
N ASP A 583 18.87 14.11 0.66
CA ASP A 583 19.62 13.38 -0.37
C ASP A 583 19.62 14.09 -1.75
N TRP A 584 18.77 15.10 -1.93
CA TRP A 584 18.60 15.89 -3.15
C TRP A 584 19.27 17.27 -3.09
N ILE A 585 19.57 17.73 -1.88
CA ILE A 585 20.14 19.07 -1.62
C ILE A 585 21.66 18.96 -1.64
N ASP A 586 22.31 19.85 -2.39
CA ASP A 586 23.77 19.98 -2.36
C ASP A 586 24.12 20.87 -1.15
N PRO A 587 25.10 20.51 -0.30
CA PRO A 587 25.54 21.37 0.79
C PRO A 587 25.95 22.80 0.36
N ALA A 588 26.31 22.99 -0.91
CA ALA A 588 26.64 24.30 -1.48
C ALA A 588 25.40 25.14 -1.88
N ASP A 589 24.19 24.59 -1.81
CA ASP A 589 22.97 25.27 -2.20
C ASP A 589 22.67 26.47 -1.30
N PRO A 590 22.19 27.60 -1.86
CA PRO A 590 21.75 28.74 -1.07
C PRO A 590 20.60 28.37 -0.14
N THR A 591 20.68 28.83 1.11
CA THR A 591 19.53 28.84 2.02
C THR A 591 18.78 30.14 1.87
N TYR A 592 17.50 30.07 1.52
CA TYR A 592 16.65 31.24 1.32
C TYR A 592 15.97 31.68 2.62
N GLU A 593 15.85 32.98 2.83
CA GLU A 593 15.11 33.52 3.96
C GLU A 593 13.59 33.29 3.78
N VAL A 594 12.94 32.73 4.80
CA VAL A 594 11.47 32.60 4.83
C VAL A 594 10.86 33.89 5.36
N LYS A 595 10.37 34.72 4.45
CA LYS A 595 9.77 36.04 4.74
C LYS A 595 8.28 35.95 5.09
N ARG A 596 7.61 34.86 4.70
CA ARG A 596 6.18 34.65 4.95
C ARG A 596 5.93 34.19 6.39
N ALA A 597 5.13 34.95 7.13
CA ALA A 597 4.74 34.62 8.52
C ALA A 597 3.30 34.09 8.63
N GLU A 598 2.43 34.44 7.69
CA GLU A 598 1.01 34.07 7.72
C GLU A 598 0.70 32.93 6.75
N ALA A 599 -0.16 32.01 7.19
CA ALA A 599 -0.68 30.95 6.34
C ALA A 599 -1.49 31.55 5.19
N TRP A 600 -1.33 30.95 4.02
CA TRP A 600 -2.15 31.33 2.87
C TRP A 600 -3.61 30.94 3.11
N PRO A 601 -4.60 31.71 2.61
CA PRO A 601 -6.00 31.34 2.78
C PRO A 601 -6.24 29.93 2.22
N PRO A 602 -6.96 29.06 2.93
CA PRO A 602 -7.19 27.70 2.45
C PRO A 602 -7.83 27.74 1.06
N ALA A 603 -7.52 26.72 0.24
CA ALA A 603 -8.23 26.54 -1.03
C ALA A 603 -9.74 26.52 -0.76
N PRO A 604 -10.56 27.12 -1.64
CA PRO A 604 -12.01 27.01 -1.52
C PRO A 604 -12.37 25.52 -1.52
N ALA A 605 -12.90 25.04 -0.40
CA ALA A 605 -13.36 23.67 -0.29
C ALA A 605 -14.42 23.40 -1.37
N HIS A 606 -14.51 22.16 -1.87
CA HIS A 606 -15.75 21.68 -2.48
C HIS A 606 -16.88 22.02 -1.51
N ASP A 607 -17.85 22.81 -1.95
CA ASP A 607 -18.91 23.45 -1.14
C ASP A 607 -19.25 22.65 0.13
N ALA A 608 -18.79 23.12 1.30
CA ALA A 608 -19.29 22.61 2.57
C ALA A 608 -19.03 23.61 3.69
N ILE A 609 -20.08 24.29 4.17
CA ILE A 609 -20.32 24.47 5.62
C ILE A 609 -21.84 24.54 5.87
N LYS A 610 -22.42 23.41 6.28
CA LYS A 610 -23.54 23.39 7.23
C LYS A 610 -23.10 22.45 8.35
N SER A 611 -23.26 22.87 9.61
CA SER A 611 -23.14 21.95 10.75
C SER A 611 -24.04 20.73 10.53
N VAL A 612 -23.74 19.60 11.18
CA VAL A 612 -24.58 18.38 11.12
C VAL A 612 -26.05 18.69 11.44
N GLY A 613 -26.31 19.72 12.26
CA GLY A 613 -27.66 20.22 12.53
C GLY A 613 -28.43 20.76 11.31
N ASN A 614 -27.75 21.15 10.23
CA ASN A 614 -28.35 21.74 9.02
C ASN A 614 -28.12 20.92 7.73
N ALA A 615 -27.24 19.92 7.76
CA ALA A 615 -27.12 18.94 6.67
C ALA A 615 -28.41 18.08 6.62
N LYS A 616 -28.88 17.72 5.43
CA LYS A 616 -29.96 16.73 5.30
C LYS A 616 -29.43 15.43 5.91
N ARG A 617 -29.79 15.14 7.16
CA ARG A 617 -29.79 13.77 7.68
C ARG A 617 -30.66 13.00 6.68
N GLU A 618 -30.06 12.14 5.87
CA GLU A 618 -30.86 11.27 5.00
C GLU A 618 -31.92 10.59 5.88
N GLU A 619 -33.14 10.47 5.35
CA GLU A 619 -34.20 9.67 5.96
C GLU A 619 -33.72 8.22 6.02
N GLY A 620 -32.92 7.87 7.03
CA GLY A 620 -32.00 6.74 6.88
C GLY A 620 -31.13 6.44 8.09
N LEU A 621 -31.58 5.60 9.04
CA LEU A 621 -30.66 4.58 9.54
C LEU A 621 -30.43 3.66 8.33
N ALA A 622 -29.31 3.88 7.63
CA ALA A 622 -29.12 3.49 6.24
C ALA A 622 -29.41 1.99 5.99
N THR A 623 -30.56 1.69 5.37
CA THR A 623 -30.59 0.65 4.35
C THR A 623 -29.90 1.23 3.12
N ARG A 624 -28.57 1.36 3.17
CA ARG A 624 -27.83 1.35 1.90
C ARG A 624 -28.14 -0.01 1.30
N ASP A 625 -28.75 -0.02 0.12
CA ASP A 625 -28.57 -1.18 -0.73
C ASP A 625 -27.06 -1.40 -0.80
N LEU A 626 -26.57 -2.60 -0.43
CA LEU A 626 -25.13 -2.91 -0.40
C LEU A 626 -24.45 -2.55 -1.73
N ARG A 627 -25.23 -2.49 -2.82
CA ARG A 627 -24.85 -2.06 -4.17
C ARG A 627 -24.49 -0.58 -4.32
N ASP A 628 -24.98 0.32 -3.46
CA ASP A 628 -24.63 1.75 -3.50
C ASP A 628 -23.43 2.08 -2.59
N ALA A 629 -23.19 1.27 -1.54
CA ALA A 629 -21.95 1.33 -0.74
C ALA A 629 -20.70 1.02 -1.59
N ALA A 630 -20.83 0.08 -2.53
CA ALA A 630 -19.81 -0.33 -3.50
C ALA A 630 -19.28 0.78 -4.43
N LYS A 631 -20.00 1.91 -4.53
CA LYS A 631 -19.61 3.08 -5.34
C LYS A 631 -18.84 4.13 -4.53
N GLY A 632 -18.80 4.00 -3.20
CA GLY A 632 -18.08 4.90 -2.32
C GLY A 632 -16.57 4.67 -2.36
N LYS A 633 -15.79 5.73 -2.12
CA LYS A 633 -14.33 5.63 -1.93
C LYS A 633 -14.02 5.31 -0.47
N HIS A 634 -13.05 4.42 -0.24
CA HIS A 634 -12.51 4.16 1.10
C HIS A 634 -11.98 5.46 1.74
N SER A 635 -11.27 6.28 0.97
CA SER A 635 -10.73 7.58 1.42
C SER A 635 -11.78 8.58 1.90
N LYS A 636 -13.04 8.44 1.46
CA LYS A 636 -14.18 9.30 1.82
C LYS A 636 -15.05 8.69 2.93
N THR A 637 -14.76 7.48 3.39
CA THR A 637 -15.44 6.84 4.51
C THR A 637 -14.62 7.04 5.78
N ARG A 638 -15.24 7.41 6.90
CA ARG A 638 -14.58 7.53 8.21
C ARG A 638 -15.44 7.02 9.34
N TRP A 639 -14.82 6.24 10.20
CA TRP A 639 -15.34 5.94 11.52
C TRP A 639 -14.90 7.03 12.47
N ILE A 640 -15.81 7.50 13.31
CA ILE A 640 -15.48 8.45 14.37
C ILE A 640 -16.05 7.90 15.66
N SER A 641 -15.17 7.50 16.57
CA SER A 641 -15.61 6.95 17.83
C SER A 641 -14.61 7.12 18.98
N PRO A 642 -15.08 7.58 20.15
CA PRO A 642 -14.33 7.43 21.40
C PRO A 642 -14.33 6.00 21.96
N ILE A 643 -14.93 5.03 21.28
CA ILE A 643 -15.21 3.68 21.80
C ILE A 643 -14.24 2.67 21.18
N ASP A 644 -13.27 2.20 21.98
CA ASP A 644 -12.59 0.92 21.74
C ASP A 644 -13.53 -0.22 22.17
N VAL A 645 -14.17 -0.86 21.18
CA VAL A 645 -15.21 -1.88 21.42
C VAL A 645 -14.68 -3.03 22.28
N GLN A 646 -13.46 -3.50 22.04
CA GLN A 646 -12.89 -4.62 22.78
C GLN A 646 -12.63 -4.25 24.24
N LYS A 647 -12.08 -3.05 24.49
CA LYS A 647 -11.86 -2.56 25.85
C LYS A 647 -13.16 -2.33 26.61
N TRP A 648 -14.16 -1.74 25.96
CA TRP A 648 -15.49 -1.56 26.55
C TRP A 648 -16.15 -2.89 26.93
N ASP A 649 -16.07 -3.87 26.04
CA ASP A 649 -16.62 -5.21 26.27
C ASP A 649 -15.86 -5.94 27.37
N LYS A 650 -14.54 -5.70 27.53
CA LYS A 650 -13.69 -6.22 28.61
C LYS A 650 -13.94 -5.52 29.95
N ALA A 651 -14.20 -4.21 29.93
CA ALA A 651 -14.45 -3.37 31.12
C ALA A 651 -15.78 -3.71 31.80
N LYS A 652 -16.79 -4.13 31.02
CA LYS A 652 -18.15 -4.48 31.48
C LYS A 652 -18.77 -3.34 32.29
N TRP A 653 -19.14 -2.27 31.60
CA TRP A 653 -19.91 -1.15 32.16
C TRP A 653 -21.23 -1.66 32.74
N ASN A 654 -21.48 -1.41 34.03
CA ASN A 654 -22.60 -2.03 34.75
C ASN A 654 -23.42 -1.11 35.67
N ALA A 655 -23.03 0.17 35.83
CA ALA A 655 -23.84 1.19 36.47
C ALA A 655 -23.35 2.61 36.15
N THR A 656 -24.21 3.60 36.42
CA THR A 656 -23.85 5.02 36.48
C THR A 656 -24.09 5.56 37.88
N LEU A 657 -23.18 6.39 38.37
CA LEU A 657 -23.20 7.01 39.68
C LEU A 657 -23.39 8.51 39.54
N PHE A 658 -24.18 9.09 40.43
CA PHE A 658 -24.35 10.52 40.55
C PHE A 658 -23.92 10.93 41.96
N ILE A 659 -22.87 11.75 42.05
CA ILE A 659 -22.34 12.27 43.31
C ILE A 659 -22.56 13.77 43.29
N TRP A 660 -23.28 14.27 44.29
CA TRP A 660 -23.70 15.67 44.44
C TRP A 660 -23.51 16.09 45.90
N SER A 661 -23.41 17.39 46.15
CA SER A 661 -23.16 17.93 47.49
C SER A 661 -24.30 18.84 47.94
N PRO A 662 -24.67 18.86 49.23
CA PRO A 662 -25.66 19.81 49.73
C PRO A 662 -25.15 21.27 49.61
N PRO A 663 -26.01 22.25 49.29
CA PRO A 663 -25.61 23.63 49.01
C PRO A 663 -24.67 24.27 50.05
N GLY A 664 -23.52 24.82 49.61
CA GLY A 664 -22.51 25.47 50.46
C GLY A 664 -21.53 26.35 49.67
N SER A 665 -20.70 27.14 50.37
CA SER A 665 -19.79 28.13 49.75
C SER A 665 -18.54 27.56 49.07
N ASP A 666 -18.08 26.37 49.48
CA ASP A 666 -16.91 25.66 48.92
C ASP A 666 -17.32 24.31 48.30
N MET A 667 -18.40 24.29 47.51
CA MET A 667 -18.87 23.03 46.90
C MET A 667 -18.02 22.63 45.68
N PRO A 668 -17.56 21.37 45.61
CA PRO A 668 -16.97 20.83 44.39
C PRO A 668 -18.06 20.63 43.31
N PRO A 669 -17.71 20.69 42.01
CA PRO A 669 -18.62 20.32 40.94
C PRO A 669 -19.18 18.89 41.12
N PRO A 670 -20.40 18.61 40.66
CA PRO A 670 -20.98 17.26 40.76
C PRO A 670 -20.20 16.26 39.91
N LEU A 671 -20.20 14.98 40.31
CA LEU A 671 -19.47 13.92 39.63
C LEU A 671 -20.42 12.91 39.01
N LEU A 672 -20.15 12.57 37.75
CA LEU A 672 -20.79 11.48 37.01
C LEU A 672 -19.81 10.32 36.94
N GLY A 673 -20.12 9.23 37.65
CA GLY A 673 -19.28 8.04 37.68
C GLY A 673 -19.75 6.97 36.71
N LEU A 674 -18.85 6.44 35.88
CA LEU A 674 -19.09 5.24 35.07
C LEU A 674 -18.54 4.02 35.82
N ALA A 675 -19.41 3.13 36.27
CA ALA A 675 -19.03 1.99 37.10
C ALA A 675 -18.81 0.73 36.27
N TYR A 676 -17.64 0.12 36.42
CA TYR A 676 -17.20 -1.03 35.65
C TYR A 676 -16.91 -2.23 36.55
N LYS A 677 -17.09 -3.44 36.01
CA LYS A 677 -16.70 -4.67 36.71
C LYS A 677 -15.19 -4.89 36.68
N ASN A 678 -14.53 -4.55 35.57
CA ASN A 678 -13.10 -4.77 35.38
C ASN A 678 -12.36 -3.43 35.42
N LEU A 679 -11.70 -3.18 36.54
CA LEU A 679 -11.03 -1.93 36.85
C LEU A 679 -9.88 -1.58 35.88
N PRO A 680 -8.88 -2.44 35.63
CA PRO A 680 -7.81 -2.13 34.67
C PRO A 680 -8.31 -1.66 33.29
N ALA A 681 -9.29 -2.36 32.72
CA ALA A 681 -9.85 -1.99 31.43
C ALA A 681 -10.63 -0.66 31.47
N ALA A 682 -11.23 -0.31 32.61
CA ALA A 682 -11.86 1.00 32.80
C ALA A 682 -10.83 2.14 32.89
N GLU A 683 -9.71 1.91 33.56
CA GLU A 683 -8.60 2.87 33.60
C GLU A 683 -8.04 3.12 32.20
N ASP A 684 -7.87 2.07 31.39
CA ASP A 684 -7.39 2.21 30.00
C ASP A 684 -8.32 3.08 29.15
N ILE A 685 -9.65 2.92 29.28
CA ILE A 685 -10.64 3.77 28.58
C ILE A 685 -10.44 5.24 28.94
N PHE A 686 -10.31 5.54 30.24
CA PHE A 686 -10.15 6.92 30.69
C PHE A 686 -8.77 7.50 30.36
N ARG A 687 -7.70 6.70 30.34
CA ARG A 687 -6.37 7.12 29.88
C ARG A 687 -6.40 7.49 28.39
N SER A 688 -7.02 6.66 27.55
CA SER A 688 -7.19 6.95 26.12
C SER A 688 -8.01 8.23 25.90
N TRP A 689 -9.11 8.42 26.65
CA TRP A 689 -9.89 9.66 26.56
C TRP A 689 -9.12 10.89 27.02
N ARG A 690 -8.33 10.81 28.10
CA ARG A 690 -7.49 11.93 28.53
C ARG A 690 -6.40 12.25 27.51
N LYS A 691 -5.81 11.23 26.88
CA LYS A 691 -4.85 11.42 25.78
C LYS A 691 -5.49 12.14 24.59
N ARG A 692 -6.73 11.75 24.23
CA ARG A 692 -7.44 12.28 23.06
C ARG A 692 -8.10 13.65 23.27
N TYR A 693 -8.70 13.87 24.44
CA TYR A 693 -9.54 15.04 24.74
C TYR A 693 -8.97 15.96 25.83
N GLY A 694 -7.85 15.55 26.45
CA GLY A 694 -7.26 16.26 27.58
C GLY A 694 -7.95 15.98 28.92
N ASP A 695 -7.47 16.66 29.96
CA ASP A 695 -8.02 16.57 31.31
C ASP A 695 -9.34 17.35 31.47
N ASP A 696 -9.64 18.25 30.53
CA ASP A 696 -10.85 19.08 30.49
C ASP A 696 -11.35 19.16 29.04
N ASP A 697 -12.48 18.50 28.75
CA ASP A 697 -13.07 18.43 27.41
C ASP A 697 -13.99 19.63 27.18
N VAL A 698 -13.36 20.78 26.91
CA VAL A 698 -14.02 22.08 26.68
C VAL A 698 -14.79 22.12 25.35
N LYS A 699 -14.39 21.31 24.36
CA LYS A 699 -15.05 21.26 23.06
C LYS A 699 -16.31 20.39 23.07
N ASP A 700 -16.50 19.58 24.12
CA ASP A 700 -17.52 18.53 24.17
C ASP A 700 -17.38 17.52 23.03
N ASP A 701 -16.17 17.07 22.73
CA ASP A 701 -15.96 16.02 21.72
C ASP A 701 -16.44 14.65 22.23
N LEU A 702 -16.28 14.38 23.52
CA LEU A 702 -16.85 13.22 24.20
C LEU A 702 -18.25 13.56 24.74
N LYS A 703 -19.29 13.24 23.96
CA LYS A 703 -20.68 13.58 24.30
C LYS A 703 -21.27 12.58 25.28
N ILE A 704 -21.84 13.10 26.37
CA ILE A 704 -22.65 12.34 27.33
C ILE A 704 -24.11 12.74 27.18
N THR A 705 -24.99 11.76 26.92
CA THR A 705 -26.43 11.96 26.79
C THR A 705 -27.19 11.12 27.81
N ILE A 706 -28.10 11.75 28.57
CA ILE A 706 -29.02 11.08 29.48
C ILE A 706 -30.42 11.07 28.86
N VAL A 707 -30.95 9.88 28.61
CA VAL A 707 -32.30 9.68 28.08
C VAL A 707 -33.21 9.25 29.22
N ARG A 708 -34.21 10.06 29.57
CA ARG A 708 -35.17 9.78 30.65
C ARG A 708 -36.43 9.10 30.15
N GLY A 709 -37.12 8.36 31.01
CA GLY A 709 -38.42 7.78 30.71
C GLY A 709 -38.36 6.70 29.63
N ILE A 710 -37.27 5.93 29.60
CA ILE A 710 -37.05 4.87 28.59
C ILE A 710 -38.01 3.69 28.72
N SER A 711 -38.76 3.61 29.84
CA SER A 711 -39.69 2.54 30.15
C SER A 711 -40.97 3.12 30.74
N ARG A 712 -42.12 2.72 30.19
CA ARG A 712 -43.43 3.03 30.76
C ARG A 712 -43.65 2.32 32.09
N ASP A 713 -43.16 1.09 32.22
CA ASP A 713 -43.37 0.25 33.40
C ASP A 713 -42.44 0.65 34.56
N SER A 714 -41.32 1.29 34.24
CA SER A 714 -40.39 1.90 35.20
C SER A 714 -40.17 3.39 34.89
N PRO A 715 -41.05 4.31 35.32
CA PRO A 715 -40.96 5.73 34.98
C PRO A 715 -39.65 6.42 35.36
N ALA A 716 -38.96 5.93 36.40
CA ALA A 716 -37.66 6.45 36.83
C ALA A 716 -36.48 5.90 36.00
N ALA A 717 -36.73 4.97 35.08
CA ALA A 717 -35.69 4.40 34.22
C ALA A 717 -35.11 5.45 33.28
N TYR A 718 -33.80 5.40 33.13
CA TYR A 718 -33.05 6.26 32.23
C TYR A 718 -31.92 5.47 31.57
N ALA A 719 -31.36 5.99 30.49
CA ALA A 719 -30.12 5.49 29.94
C ALA A 719 -29.07 6.59 29.89
N VAL A 720 -27.81 6.18 29.99
CA VAL A 720 -26.67 7.05 29.71
C VAL A 720 -26.03 6.52 28.44
N MET A 721 -25.82 7.41 27.47
CA MET A 721 -25.18 7.14 26.19
C MET A 721 -23.92 7.98 26.08
N ILE A 722 -22.87 7.38 25.54
CA ILE A 722 -21.54 7.95 25.39
C ILE A 722 -21.11 7.74 23.94
N GLY A 723 -20.65 8.79 23.28
CA GLY A 723 -20.19 8.74 21.90
C GLY A 723 -19.50 10.04 21.49
N GLN A 724 -19.09 10.10 20.22
CA GLN A 724 -18.57 11.34 19.67
C GLN A 724 -19.70 12.36 19.55
N ASN A 725 -19.40 13.64 19.82
CA ASN A 725 -20.30 14.72 19.44
C ASN A 725 -20.28 14.95 17.93
N PRO A 726 -21.39 14.69 17.20
CA PRO A 726 -21.42 14.86 15.76
C PRO A 726 -21.31 16.33 15.34
N ASP A 727 -21.73 17.27 16.19
CA ASP A 727 -21.76 18.69 15.87
C ASP A 727 -20.35 19.29 15.75
N ASN A 728 -19.35 18.62 16.35
CA ASN A 728 -17.94 18.98 16.28
C ASN A 728 -17.21 18.32 15.11
N VAL A 729 -17.88 17.43 14.37
CA VAL A 729 -17.28 16.78 13.20
C VAL A 729 -17.50 17.67 11.97
N PRO A 730 -16.42 18.11 11.30
CA PRO A 730 -16.55 18.83 10.04
C PRO A 730 -17.08 17.86 8.98
N VAL A 731 -18.25 18.17 8.41
CA VAL A 731 -18.88 17.35 7.38
C VAL A 731 -18.75 18.03 6.02
N SER A 732 -18.30 17.26 5.03
CA SER A 732 -18.45 17.59 3.61
C SER A 732 -19.52 16.68 2.99
N GLU A 733 -20.22 17.17 1.96
CA GLU A 733 -21.29 16.40 1.30
C GLU A 733 -20.79 15.09 0.66
N GLU A 734 -19.48 14.96 0.43
CA GLU A 734 -18.85 13.78 -0.17
C GLU A 734 -18.39 12.71 0.84
N ASN A 735 -18.29 13.06 2.13
CA ASN A 735 -17.76 12.15 3.15
C ASN A 735 -18.87 11.38 3.87
N VAL A 736 -18.60 10.11 4.14
CA VAL A 736 -19.48 9.21 4.90
C VAL A 736 -18.89 9.03 6.28
N PHE A 737 -19.65 9.40 7.31
CA PHE A 737 -19.24 9.24 8.69
C PHE A 737 -20.11 8.20 9.39
N GLU A 738 -19.48 7.25 10.07
CA GLU A 738 -20.17 6.33 10.96
C GLU A 738 -19.70 6.55 12.40
N PHE A 739 -20.68 6.60 13.30
CA PHE A 739 -20.45 6.87 14.71
C PHE A 739 -20.71 5.62 15.54
N VAL A 740 -19.77 5.29 16.42
CA VAL A 740 -19.96 4.22 17.39
C VAL A 740 -20.16 4.83 18.77
N SER A 741 -21.21 4.37 19.44
CA SER A 741 -21.59 4.78 20.79
C SER A 741 -21.79 3.56 21.70
N ARG A 742 -21.76 3.81 23.00
CA ARG A 742 -22.11 2.84 24.04
C ARG A 742 -23.19 3.44 24.92
N PHE A 743 -24.15 2.63 25.35
CA PHE A 743 -25.15 3.06 26.30
C PHE A 743 -25.38 2.01 27.40
N HIS A 744 -25.88 2.49 28.54
CA HIS A 744 -26.27 1.65 29.65
C HIS A 744 -27.63 2.11 30.20
N ARG A 745 -28.56 1.16 30.36
CA ARG A 745 -29.90 1.41 30.92
C ARG A 745 -29.90 1.16 32.42
N MET A 746 -30.51 2.08 33.15
CA MET A 746 -30.60 2.09 34.60
C MET A 746 -32.07 2.03 35.02
N TYR A 747 -32.37 1.20 36.02
CA TYR A 747 -33.72 1.00 36.58
C TYR A 747 -33.73 1.34 38.07
N PRO A 748 -33.57 2.61 38.45
CA PRO A 748 -33.63 3.02 39.85
C PRO A 748 -35.09 3.02 40.35
N ASN A 749 -35.26 2.91 41.67
CA ASN A 749 -36.58 3.05 42.31
C ASN A 749 -37.07 4.50 42.37
N SER A 750 -36.18 5.49 42.18
CA SER A 750 -36.50 6.91 42.18
C SER A 750 -35.53 7.72 41.31
N THR A 751 -35.93 8.92 40.87
CA THR A 751 -35.09 9.84 40.08
C THR A 751 -34.20 10.74 40.95
N GLN A 752 -34.30 10.65 42.29
CA GLN A 752 -33.71 11.60 43.23
C GLN A 752 -32.23 11.87 42.98
N ASN A 753 -31.40 10.83 42.75
CA ASN A 753 -29.97 11.00 42.54
C ASN A 753 -29.65 11.74 41.23
N LEU A 754 -30.39 11.43 40.15
CA LEU A 754 -30.24 12.11 38.87
C LEU A 754 -30.72 13.56 38.98
N ASP A 755 -31.88 13.80 39.60
CA ASP A 755 -32.46 15.13 39.73
C ASP A 755 -31.56 16.07 40.56
N GLN A 756 -30.97 15.57 41.65
CA GLN A 756 -30.04 16.36 42.46
C GLN A 756 -28.72 16.65 41.72
N PHE A 757 -28.19 15.68 40.97
CA PHE A 757 -27.03 15.89 40.12
C PHE A 757 -27.30 16.95 39.04
N LEU A 758 -28.46 16.90 38.37
CA LEU A 758 -28.84 17.89 37.37
C LEU A 758 -29.03 19.29 37.98
N ALA A 759 -29.57 19.37 39.20
CA ALA A 759 -29.69 20.63 39.92
C ALA A 759 -28.32 21.23 40.28
N ASP A 760 -27.36 20.41 40.71
CA ASP A 760 -25.99 20.86 40.97
C ASP A 760 -25.24 21.22 39.68
N TYR A 761 -25.41 20.42 38.61
CA TYR A 761 -24.83 20.73 37.30
C TYR A 761 -25.32 22.09 36.78
N ALA A 762 -26.62 22.38 36.91
CA ALA A 762 -27.19 23.67 36.51
C ALA A 762 -26.63 24.86 37.31
N ARG A 763 -26.11 24.64 38.53
CA ARG A 763 -25.46 25.69 39.34
C ARG A 763 -23.99 25.89 38.96
N HIS A 764 -23.28 24.81 38.67
CA HIS A 764 -21.85 24.84 38.38
C HIS A 764 -21.55 25.08 36.89
N SER A 765 -22.50 24.78 36.00
CA SER A 765 -22.32 24.73 34.53
C SER A 765 -21.18 23.80 34.08
N ARG A 766 -20.81 22.84 34.93
CA ARG A 766 -19.79 21.82 34.69
C ARG A 766 -19.99 20.63 35.62
N TYR A 767 -19.48 19.48 35.23
CA TYR A 767 -19.38 18.27 36.04
C TYR A 767 -18.04 17.57 35.81
N ILE A 768 -17.73 16.58 36.61
CA ILE A 768 -16.52 15.76 36.47
C ILE A 768 -16.94 14.34 36.12
N LEU A 769 -16.46 13.83 35.00
CA LEU A 769 -16.60 12.43 34.60
C LEU A 769 -15.48 11.61 35.25
N ILE A 770 -15.83 10.51 35.92
CA ILE A 770 -14.85 9.65 36.60
C ILE A 770 -15.13 8.15 36.37
N PRO A 771 -14.11 7.29 36.33
CA PRO A 771 -14.33 5.86 36.39
C PRO A 771 -14.63 5.43 37.83
N ALA A 772 -15.37 4.34 37.97
CA ALA A 772 -15.64 3.70 39.25
C ALA A 772 -15.56 2.18 39.13
N HIS A 773 -15.15 1.50 40.20
CA HIS A 773 -15.14 0.05 40.29
C HIS A 773 -16.40 -0.45 41.01
N LEU A 774 -17.16 -1.32 40.34
CA LEU A 774 -18.30 -2.02 40.90
C LEU A 774 -18.23 -3.50 40.46
N PRO A 775 -17.54 -4.36 41.22
CA PRO A 775 -17.33 -5.76 40.83
C PRO A 775 -18.63 -6.57 40.80
N ASN A 776 -19.61 -6.19 41.63
CA ASN A 776 -20.94 -6.75 41.68
C ASN A 776 -21.93 -5.75 42.30
N LYS A 777 -23.24 -5.99 42.13
CA LYS A 777 -24.31 -5.09 42.61
C LYS A 777 -24.55 -5.12 44.13
N LEU A 778 -23.85 -5.97 44.89
CA LEU A 778 -23.97 -6.06 46.36
C LEU A 778 -22.96 -5.13 47.06
N GLU A 779 -21.88 -4.77 46.38
CA GLU A 779 -20.86 -3.86 46.89
C GLU A 779 -21.20 -2.40 46.62
N SER A 780 -20.65 -1.50 47.43
CA SER A 780 -20.69 -0.08 47.14
C SER A 780 -19.71 0.26 46.02
N PRO A 781 -20.13 1.06 45.03
CA PRO A 781 -19.24 1.51 43.97
C PRO A 781 -18.10 2.35 44.55
N LYS A 782 -16.89 2.13 44.04
CA LYS A 782 -15.68 2.84 44.46
C LYS A 782 -15.22 3.79 43.35
N PRO A 783 -15.48 5.10 43.47
CA PRO A 783 -15.01 6.07 42.48
C PRO A 783 -13.49 6.19 42.50
N ILE A 784 -12.90 6.48 41.34
CA ILE A 784 -11.45 6.62 41.15
C ILE A 784 -11.18 8.08 40.80
N PHE A 785 -10.48 8.79 41.67
CA PHE A 785 -10.28 10.23 41.56
C PHE A 785 -9.03 10.62 40.77
N ASP A 786 -8.21 9.64 40.35
CA ASP A 786 -6.93 9.88 39.66
C ASP A 786 -7.08 10.05 38.12
N LEU A 787 -8.24 9.69 37.57
CA LEU A 787 -8.55 9.80 36.14
C LEU A 787 -9.80 10.65 35.85
N PRO A 788 -9.91 11.88 36.39
CA PRO A 788 -11.07 12.74 36.11
C PRO A 788 -10.98 13.35 34.71
N ILE A 789 -12.13 13.61 34.11
CA ILE A 789 -12.27 14.45 32.92
C ILE A 789 -13.28 15.55 33.22
N GLY A 790 -12.86 16.81 33.09
CA GLY A 790 -13.76 17.96 33.19
C GLY A 790 -14.73 18.01 32.01
N LYS A 791 -16.01 18.25 32.30
CA LYS A 791 -17.07 18.34 31.29
C LYS A 791 -17.93 19.58 31.53
N HIS A 792 -18.25 20.28 30.45
CA HIS A 792 -19.04 21.53 30.50
C HIS A 792 -20.45 21.32 29.94
N ASP A 793 -20.62 20.38 29.01
CA ASP A 793 -21.89 20.08 28.36
C ASP A 793 -22.45 18.70 28.73
N LEU A 794 -23.76 18.67 28.97
CA LEU A 794 -24.54 17.46 29.25
C LEU A 794 -25.87 17.53 28.50
N THR A 795 -26.10 16.57 27.62
CA THR A 795 -27.39 16.48 26.90
C THR A 795 -28.37 15.66 27.74
N VAL A 796 -29.55 16.22 28.04
CA VAL A 796 -30.62 15.50 28.74
C VAL A 796 -31.91 15.59 27.93
N ILE A 797 -32.41 14.46 27.47
CA ILE A 797 -33.62 14.36 26.64
C ILE A 797 -34.60 13.36 27.24
N ASN A 798 -35.87 13.48 26.89
CA ASN A 798 -36.85 12.45 27.19
C ASN A 798 -36.97 11.47 26.03
N ALA A 799 -37.17 10.18 26.33
CA ALA A 799 -37.28 9.16 25.30
C ALA A 799 -38.41 9.44 24.29
N TRP A 800 -39.49 10.10 24.72
CA TRP A 800 -40.61 10.46 23.85
C TRP A 800 -40.27 11.56 22.82
N GLU A 801 -39.20 12.32 23.03
CA GLU A 801 -38.72 13.40 22.14
C GLU A 801 -37.83 12.86 21.00
N ILE A 802 -37.40 11.59 21.07
CA ILE A 802 -36.44 10.99 20.13
C ILE A 802 -37.10 10.78 18.76
N ALA A 803 -36.62 11.51 17.76
CA ALA A 803 -37.03 11.38 16.36
C ALA A 803 -36.28 10.26 15.62
N ALA A 804 -36.81 9.84 14.47
CA ALA A 804 -36.34 8.67 13.73
C ALA A 804 -34.89 8.78 13.19
N ASN A 805 -34.35 10.00 13.11
CA ASN A 805 -32.99 10.30 12.63
C ASN A 805 -32.06 10.77 13.76
N ASP A 806 -32.41 10.51 15.01
CA ASP A 806 -31.57 10.80 16.17
C ASP A 806 -30.72 9.58 16.53
N MET A 807 -29.41 9.75 16.71
CA MET A 807 -28.50 8.67 17.09
C MET A 807 -28.84 8.05 18.46
N THR A 808 -29.54 8.80 19.32
CA THR A 808 -30.03 8.31 20.61
C THR A 808 -31.15 7.28 20.48
N ALA A 809 -31.73 7.08 19.29
CA ALA A 809 -32.71 6.04 19.03
C ALA A 809 -32.20 4.62 19.35
N ALA A 810 -30.88 4.40 19.29
CA ALA A 810 -30.25 3.13 19.69
C ALA A 810 -30.53 2.74 21.15
N VAL A 811 -30.89 3.70 22.00
CA VAL A 811 -31.23 3.47 23.41
C VAL A 811 -32.62 2.84 23.57
N LEU A 812 -33.53 2.98 22.60
CA LEU A 812 -34.93 2.55 22.72
C LEU A 812 -35.06 1.03 22.68
N GLY A 813 -35.97 0.47 23.49
CA GLY A 813 -36.28 -0.96 23.50
C GLY A 813 -37.54 -1.25 22.70
N LEU A 814 -37.50 -2.21 21.78
CA LEU A 814 -38.71 -2.64 21.05
C LEU A 814 -39.73 -3.33 21.97
N ASP A 815 -39.23 -4.06 22.96
CA ASP A 815 -40.04 -4.78 23.95
C ASP A 815 -40.40 -3.95 25.18
N GLU A 816 -39.82 -2.76 25.31
CA GLU A 816 -39.99 -1.89 26.47
C GLU A 816 -40.32 -0.46 26.00
N PRO A 817 -41.61 -0.15 25.81
CA PRO A 817 -42.01 1.13 25.25
C PRO A 817 -41.69 2.28 26.23
N PRO A 818 -41.25 3.44 25.72
CA PRO A 818 -40.95 4.60 26.55
C PRO A 818 -42.20 5.20 27.19
N LEU A 819 -41.98 5.97 28.25
CA LEU A 819 -43.03 6.76 28.90
C LEU A 819 -43.39 7.97 28.03
N ILE A 820 -44.61 7.96 27.49
CA ILE A 820 -45.16 9.07 26.70
C ILE A 820 -46.17 9.84 27.58
N PRO A 821 -45.97 11.15 27.81
CA PRO A 821 -46.94 11.98 28.52
C PRO A 821 -48.32 11.98 27.85
N ALA A 822 -49.39 12.00 28.64
CA ALA A 822 -50.77 11.90 28.13
C ALA A 822 -51.18 13.09 27.24
N ASP A 823 -50.52 14.23 27.38
CA ASP A 823 -50.69 15.45 26.61
C ASP A 823 -49.87 15.47 25.30
N GLN A 824 -49.08 14.41 25.02
CA GLN A 824 -48.23 14.28 23.82
C GLN A 824 -48.61 13.03 22.97
N PRO A 825 -49.84 12.96 22.41
CA PRO A 825 -50.29 11.77 21.68
C PRO A 825 -49.56 11.51 20.36
N ASN A 826 -48.93 12.53 19.76
CA ASN A 826 -48.18 12.45 18.50
C ASN A 826 -46.67 12.55 18.76
N ALA A 827 -46.18 11.88 19.80
CA ALA A 827 -44.77 11.93 20.17
C ALA A 827 -43.87 11.38 19.04
N PRO A 828 -42.75 12.06 18.69
CA PRO A 828 -41.84 11.62 17.62
C PRO A 828 -41.35 10.18 17.76
N VAL A 829 -41.24 9.67 18.99
CA VAL A 829 -40.76 8.31 19.27
C VAL A 829 -41.62 7.20 18.66
N LEU A 830 -42.91 7.45 18.40
CA LEU A 830 -43.81 6.45 17.85
C LEU A 830 -43.36 6.02 16.44
N GLU A 831 -43.02 6.99 15.58
CA GLU A 831 -42.47 6.75 14.25
C GLU A 831 -41.11 6.03 14.32
N THR A 832 -40.26 6.45 15.25
CA THR A 832 -38.94 5.83 15.50
C THR A 832 -39.08 4.34 15.85
N LEU A 833 -40.03 3.97 16.72
CA LEU A 833 -40.25 2.59 17.13
C LEU A 833 -40.81 1.73 15.99
N GLU A 834 -41.71 2.26 15.16
CA GLU A 834 -42.20 1.54 13.97
C GLU A 834 -41.07 1.24 12.98
N ARG A 835 -40.17 2.21 12.77
CA ARG A 835 -38.98 2.04 11.95
C ARG A 835 -37.99 1.02 12.50
N LEU A 836 -37.74 1.02 13.81
CA LEU A 836 -36.86 0.03 14.44
C LEU A 836 -37.41 -1.40 14.30
N LYS A 837 -38.74 -1.58 14.33
CA LYS A 837 -39.41 -2.88 14.14
C LYS A 837 -39.28 -3.41 12.72
N SER A 838 -39.41 -2.56 11.70
CA SER A 838 -39.30 -3.00 10.30
C SER A 838 -37.89 -3.53 9.96
N MET A 839 -36.85 -3.00 10.62
CA MET A 839 -35.46 -3.45 10.46
C MET A 839 -35.11 -4.75 11.18
N HIS A 840 -35.82 -5.12 12.25
CA HIS A 840 -35.59 -6.39 12.96
C HIS A 840 -36.26 -7.59 12.28
N CYS A 841 -37.17 -7.35 11.34
CA CYS A 841 -37.94 -8.39 10.65
C CYS A 841 -37.41 -8.73 9.24
N GLY A 842 -36.35 -8.07 8.76
CA GLY A 842 -35.71 -8.31 7.46
C GLY A 842 -34.23 -8.60 7.62
#